data_AF-A0A0F9J3T7-F1
#
_entry.id   AF-A0A0F9J3T7-F1
#
_cell.length_a   1.000
_cell.length_b   1.000
_cell.length_c   1.000
_cell.angle_alpha   90.00
_cell.angle_beta   90.00
_cell.angle_gamma   90.00
#
_symmetry.space_group_name_H-M   'P 1'
#
loop_
_entity.id
_entity.type
_entity.pdbx_description
1 polymer ?
#
loop_
_entity_poly.entity_id
_entity_poly.type
_entity_poly.pdbx_seq_one_letter_code
_entity_poly.pdbx_strand_id
1 'polypeptide(L)'
;MPGLSRPTGKSVRDLHHKLELDWGPRIRLDEEFRDLVHQRNPIETLELSDDRNIDPMEFRSGRAGGIIEHAGGLLMARPAMHAEPPTLNTEDTRTAEQVERASANLFEKELIANNFWQSVGRDILIYGRAFIKSMLSASQWTAEAGYPVRESKETDKDYLTRIRKWKETEGKFPFVIQHVPALGVLPLLDSSDNVLATIEVKWATAKILADDFGSKTVQDMLSRRTLKWYDELPVIEYIDNEWVSYLLAGTEVRRRDTPETNRLYKGVKSYQPLRTWRHNLGKHPIVMIPGIRTELTDYKSHFKGFLSDAKDALVMYDFLLSRLATMINAYYLPCASASEELLLPDGSRKTYGELASEGRKFEVMTRGKCVPKPVLAYAEFAGAAPIYKITLDSGRILERSEHHRIGVLGRRNHIDYKFPSDLKIGNRLAVLTKPPKRQENRKGGRWLTSDIALAVGMLIGDGSLTDNGVKFTSSNPLITSIFEQAVVKSKNPYSIFDYERQQVVTIRKGQQQKGNNLKKRAPILWALKKLNLLNKTSRTKILPDWTRCLPEKKALALFHGLILTDGYIYGSRIGYGSTSKNLRDWVADAAWRFGCPGVIREKKMQDGSSFYVWDSFREFTPDLVKKIADVFHSKAEDIFFSKVNNETLFIPTQRRRLRKKINKYVHAERVKSIHLLSERPIVCITMVDSDTPLYCTPVLEHNSYEWKLGASSAQFAGRDRPVLRVNLGGVTVTYADENLDTLAIPQGLPDATMLLAQSDDIIQRATLEDVLFGRVQGAAPAYQVNLRINVAKSKLTPLAQNMAIGITNVLDLFLRGIIQLGEAV
;
A
#
# COMPACT_ATOMS: atom_id res chain seq x y z
N MET A 1 60.28 -1.53 -24.74
CA MET A 1 59.77 -2.91 -24.89
C MET A 1 59.66 -3.22 -26.36
N PRO A 2 60.05 -4.41 -26.85
CA PRO A 2 59.73 -4.81 -28.22
C PRO A 2 58.21 -4.69 -28.44
N GLY A 3 57.79 -4.06 -29.54
CA GLY A 3 56.38 -3.88 -29.86
C GLY A 3 55.67 -5.23 -29.89
N LEU A 4 54.47 -5.29 -29.31
CA LEU A 4 53.65 -6.50 -29.39
C LEU A 4 53.41 -6.84 -30.87
N SER A 5 53.42 -8.12 -31.20
CA SER A 5 53.12 -8.55 -32.57
C SER A 5 51.70 -8.11 -32.93
N ARG A 6 51.47 -7.84 -34.23
CA ARG A 6 50.15 -7.44 -34.74
C ARG A 6 49.08 -8.40 -34.19
N PRO A 7 48.01 -7.89 -33.53
CA PRO A 7 47.05 -8.74 -32.85
C PRO A 7 46.35 -9.67 -33.83
N THR A 8 46.32 -10.95 -33.49
CA THR A 8 45.58 -11.99 -34.22
C THR A 8 44.30 -12.34 -33.48
N GLY A 9 43.32 -12.90 -34.19
CA GLY A 9 42.08 -13.38 -33.59
C GLY A 9 42.27 -14.36 -32.42
N LYS A 10 43.29 -15.22 -32.52
CA LYS A 10 43.64 -16.18 -31.48
C LYS A 10 44.35 -15.52 -30.31
N SER A 11 45.35 -14.67 -30.56
CA SER A 11 46.12 -14.01 -29.49
C SER A 11 45.24 -13.08 -28.64
N VAL A 12 44.31 -12.34 -29.27
CA VAL A 12 43.36 -11.50 -28.54
C VAL A 12 42.37 -12.33 -27.75
N ARG A 13 41.89 -13.45 -28.29
CA ARG A 13 40.98 -14.37 -27.58
C ARG A 13 41.65 -15.00 -26.36
N ASP A 14 42.90 -15.44 -26.48
CA ASP A 14 43.63 -16.06 -25.37
C ASP A 14 43.93 -15.03 -24.27
N LEU A 15 44.29 -13.79 -24.65
CA LEU A 15 44.43 -12.68 -23.70
C LEU A 15 43.09 -12.33 -23.03
N HIS A 16 42.00 -12.24 -23.80
CA HIS A 16 40.67 -11.97 -23.28
C HIS A 16 40.29 -12.98 -22.21
N HIS A 17 40.45 -14.27 -22.51
CA HIS A 17 40.15 -15.35 -21.57
C HIS A 17 40.97 -15.25 -20.28
N LYS A 18 42.27 -14.96 -20.39
CA LYS A 18 43.13 -14.74 -19.24
C LYS A 18 42.65 -13.57 -18.38
N LEU A 19 42.39 -12.42 -18.99
CA LEU A 19 41.94 -11.24 -18.26
C LEU A 19 40.57 -11.44 -17.62
N GLU A 20 39.66 -12.20 -18.23
CA GLU A 20 38.38 -12.56 -17.62
C GLU A 20 38.55 -13.40 -16.33
N LEU A 21 39.54 -14.28 -16.29
CA LEU A 21 39.86 -15.07 -15.10
C LEU A 21 40.50 -14.19 -14.01
N ASP A 22 41.46 -13.36 -14.39
CA ASP A 22 42.21 -12.51 -13.47
C ASP A 22 41.32 -11.42 -12.86
N TRP A 23 40.49 -10.74 -13.66
CA TRP A 23 39.59 -9.68 -13.22
C TRP A 23 38.23 -10.18 -12.71
N GLY A 24 37.84 -11.42 -13.00
CA GLY A 24 36.52 -11.97 -12.66
C GLY A 24 36.14 -11.82 -11.17
N PRO A 25 37.02 -12.15 -10.21
CA PRO A 25 36.75 -11.94 -8.79
C PRO A 25 36.57 -10.46 -8.43
N ARG A 26 37.31 -9.56 -9.08
CA ARG A 26 37.20 -8.12 -8.86
C ARG A 26 35.89 -7.55 -9.39
N ILE A 27 35.51 -7.94 -10.60
CA ILE A 27 34.28 -7.50 -11.27
C ILE A 27 33.05 -7.87 -10.44
N ARG A 28 32.99 -9.09 -9.87
CA ARG A 28 31.89 -9.48 -8.97
C ARG A 28 31.77 -8.58 -7.75
N LEU A 29 32.90 -8.25 -7.12
CA LEU A 29 32.92 -7.34 -5.98
C LEU A 29 32.50 -5.91 -6.38
N ASP A 30 32.96 -5.44 -7.54
CA ASP A 30 32.55 -4.15 -8.10
C ASP A 30 31.04 -4.12 -8.43
N GLU A 31 30.47 -5.22 -8.95
CA GLU A 31 29.02 -5.35 -9.17
C GLU A 31 28.22 -5.26 -7.86
N GLU A 32 28.69 -5.86 -6.77
CA GLU A 32 28.07 -5.74 -5.45
C GLU A 32 28.07 -4.29 -4.95
N PHE A 33 29.16 -3.54 -5.16
CA PHE A 33 29.23 -2.11 -4.82
C PHE A 33 28.31 -1.26 -5.71
N ARG A 34 28.30 -1.53 -7.02
CA ARG A 34 27.39 -0.89 -7.97
C ARG A 34 25.94 -1.08 -7.51
N ASP A 35 25.58 -2.30 -7.16
CA ASP A 35 24.23 -2.66 -6.79
C ASP A 35 23.86 -2.01 -5.44
N LEU A 36 24.77 -1.93 -4.48
CA LEU A 36 24.56 -1.18 -3.23
C LEU A 36 24.33 0.32 -3.49
N VAL A 37 25.16 0.95 -4.34
CA VAL A 37 25.06 2.38 -4.69
C VAL A 37 23.75 2.69 -5.43
N HIS A 38 23.31 1.80 -6.32
CA HIS A 38 22.10 1.96 -7.12
C HIS A 38 20.85 1.32 -6.52
N GLN A 39 20.89 0.90 -5.25
CA GLN A 39 19.73 0.32 -4.55
C GLN A 39 19.19 -0.93 -5.28
N ARG A 40 20.10 -1.78 -5.74
CA ARG A 40 19.83 -3.09 -6.36
C ARG A 40 20.42 -4.25 -5.57
N ASN A 41 21.09 -3.97 -4.45
CA ASN A 41 21.60 -5.02 -3.58
C ASN A 41 20.44 -5.90 -3.07
N PRO A 42 20.67 -7.22 -2.95
CA PRO A 42 19.75 -8.08 -2.26
C PRO A 42 19.70 -7.67 -0.78
N ILE A 43 18.49 -7.57 -0.22
CA ILE A 43 18.28 -7.37 1.21
C ILE A 43 17.71 -8.66 1.75
N GLU A 44 18.36 -9.19 2.78
CA GLU A 44 17.81 -10.29 3.55
C GLU A 44 16.52 -9.80 4.23
N THR A 45 15.38 -10.38 3.87
CA THR A 45 14.11 -10.09 4.52
C THR A 45 13.80 -11.18 5.54
N LEU A 46 12.88 -10.89 6.47
CA LEU A 46 12.37 -11.93 7.35
C LEU A 46 11.71 -13.03 6.52
N GLU A 47 11.93 -14.29 6.92
CA GLU A 47 11.25 -15.41 6.30
C GLU A 47 9.73 -15.22 6.36
N LEU A 48 9.07 -15.44 5.22
CA LEU A 48 7.62 -15.51 5.14
C LEU A 48 7.16 -16.62 6.08
N SER A 49 6.51 -16.23 7.17
CA SER A 49 5.93 -17.15 8.12
C SER A 49 4.41 -17.03 8.01
N ASP A 50 3.79 -18.12 7.56
CA ASP A 50 2.33 -18.25 7.51
C ASP A 50 1.69 -18.00 8.89
N ASP A 51 2.44 -18.27 9.97
CA ASP A 51 1.99 -18.09 11.35
C ASP A 51 2.02 -16.64 11.84
N ARG A 52 2.83 -15.77 11.21
CA ARG A 52 3.09 -14.42 11.72
C ARG A 52 2.28 -13.34 11.02
N ASN A 53 1.67 -13.61 9.86
CA ASN A 53 0.83 -12.66 9.12
C ASN A 53 1.56 -11.31 8.90
N ILE A 54 2.86 -11.42 8.64
CA ILE A 54 3.77 -10.30 8.38
C ILE A 54 4.13 -10.37 6.90
N ASP A 55 3.86 -9.29 6.17
CA ASP A 55 4.39 -9.13 4.81
C ASP A 55 5.77 -8.47 4.89
N PRO A 56 6.86 -9.19 4.52
CA PRO A 56 8.19 -8.61 4.51
C PRO A 56 8.25 -7.42 3.54
N MET A 57 8.78 -6.30 4.02
CA MET A 57 9.05 -5.13 3.20
C MET A 57 10.56 -4.98 2.97
N GLU A 58 10.95 -4.80 1.71
CA GLU A 58 12.29 -4.40 1.35
C GLU A 58 12.41 -2.87 1.40
N PHE A 59 13.33 -2.36 2.22
CA PHE A 59 13.64 -0.95 2.33
C PHE A 59 15.12 -0.70 2.03
N ARG A 60 15.39 0.13 1.02
CA ARG A 60 16.74 0.54 0.61
C ARG A 60 16.93 2.00 0.98
N SER A 61 17.92 2.32 1.81
CA SER A 61 18.11 3.69 2.30
C SER A 61 18.57 4.67 1.23
N GLY A 62 19.26 4.17 0.19
CA GLY A 62 19.93 5.02 -0.81
C GLY A 62 21.15 5.78 -0.27
N ARG A 63 21.54 5.52 0.99
CA ARG A 63 22.61 6.25 1.68
C ARG A 63 23.97 6.11 0.99
N ALA A 64 24.30 4.91 0.51
CA ALA A 64 25.52 4.65 -0.24
C ALA A 64 25.63 5.54 -1.50
N GLY A 65 24.54 5.66 -2.26
CA GLY A 65 24.45 6.54 -3.41
C GLY A 65 24.65 8.01 -3.05
N GLY A 66 23.97 8.48 -1.99
CA GLY A 66 24.14 9.85 -1.50
C GLY A 66 25.59 10.16 -1.11
N ILE A 67 26.27 9.26 -0.39
CA ILE A 67 27.68 9.44 -0.01
C ILE A 67 28.57 9.57 -1.25
N ILE A 68 28.39 8.71 -2.25
CA ILE A 68 29.17 8.76 -3.50
C ILE A 68 28.93 10.06 -4.27
N GLU A 69 27.69 10.54 -4.33
CA GLU A 69 27.37 11.79 -5.02
C GLU A 69 28.00 13.01 -4.33
N HIS A 70 27.94 13.06 -3.00
CA HIS A 70 28.56 14.13 -2.22
C HIS A 70 30.10 14.09 -2.29
N ALA A 71 30.71 12.91 -2.15
CA ALA A 71 32.15 12.75 -2.33
C ALA A 71 32.58 13.09 -3.78
N GLY A 72 31.76 12.70 -4.76
CA GLY A 72 31.96 13.05 -6.16
C GLY A 72 31.99 14.55 -6.37
N GLY A 73 31.03 15.29 -5.79
CA GLY A 73 30.99 16.76 -5.84
C GLY A 73 32.29 17.43 -5.40
N LEU A 74 32.98 16.88 -4.40
CA LEU A 74 34.28 17.41 -3.94
C LEU A 74 35.44 17.13 -4.92
N LEU A 75 35.36 16.03 -5.67
CA LEU A 75 36.34 15.69 -6.72
C LEU A 75 36.11 16.45 -8.04
N MET A 76 34.99 17.20 -8.17
CA MET A 76 34.67 17.99 -9.37
C MET A 76 35.39 19.34 -9.44
N ALA A 77 36.38 19.60 -8.58
CA ALA A 77 37.17 20.82 -8.71
C ALA A 77 37.82 20.87 -10.10
N ARG A 78 37.69 22.02 -10.77
CA ARG A 78 38.30 22.24 -12.10
C ARG A 78 39.83 22.16 -11.94
N PRO A 79 40.52 21.25 -12.65
CA PRO A 79 41.98 21.22 -12.65
C PRO A 79 42.51 22.52 -13.26
N ALA A 80 43.53 23.10 -12.62
CA ALA A 80 44.32 24.17 -13.23
C ALA A 80 45.38 23.52 -14.13
N MET A 81 45.43 23.92 -15.40
CA MET A 81 46.42 23.45 -16.35
C MET A 81 47.59 24.42 -16.38
N HIS A 82 48.80 23.88 -16.27
CA HIS A 82 50.05 24.65 -16.37
C HIS A 82 50.99 23.97 -17.35
N ALA A 83 51.56 24.73 -18.29
CA ALA A 83 52.57 24.28 -19.22
C ALA A 83 53.86 25.06 -18.97
N GLU A 84 54.96 24.36 -18.71
CA GLU A 84 56.27 24.99 -18.55
C GLU A 84 56.93 25.20 -19.92
N PRO A 85 57.36 26.43 -20.26
CA PRO A 85 58.05 26.66 -21.52
C PRO A 85 59.44 26.01 -21.47
N PRO A 86 59.90 25.37 -22.56
CA PRO A 86 61.19 24.70 -22.59
C PRO A 86 62.37 25.66 -22.43
N THR A 87 62.22 26.93 -22.80
CA THR A 87 63.17 28.01 -22.50
C THR A 87 62.44 29.27 -22.06
N LEU A 88 63.18 30.23 -21.49
CA LEU A 88 62.63 31.53 -21.07
C LEU A 88 62.47 32.53 -22.23
N ASN A 89 62.56 32.08 -23.49
CA ASN A 89 62.34 32.96 -24.63
C ASN A 89 60.84 33.28 -24.80
N THR A 90 60.54 34.40 -25.48
CA THR A 90 59.16 34.88 -25.64
C THR A 90 58.29 33.93 -26.48
N GLU A 91 58.87 33.24 -27.45
CA GLU A 91 58.13 32.35 -28.37
C GLU A 91 57.69 31.05 -27.68
N ASP A 92 58.57 30.45 -26.88
CA ASP A 92 58.31 29.27 -26.05
C ASP A 92 57.29 29.58 -24.96
N THR A 93 57.41 30.76 -24.32
CA THR A 93 56.43 31.24 -23.33
C THR A 93 55.04 31.40 -23.96
N ARG A 94 54.96 32.01 -25.15
CA ARG A 94 53.71 32.16 -25.89
C ARG A 94 53.13 30.81 -26.32
N THR A 95 53.97 29.86 -26.70
CA THR A 95 53.56 28.50 -27.07
C THR A 95 52.99 27.76 -25.86
N ALA A 96 53.64 27.86 -24.70
CA ALA A 96 53.13 27.31 -23.45
C ALA A 96 51.75 27.88 -23.08
N GLU A 97 51.56 29.21 -23.14
CA GLU A 97 50.25 29.85 -22.91
C GLU A 97 49.17 29.36 -23.90
N GLN A 98 49.54 29.13 -25.17
CA GLN A 98 48.62 28.60 -26.18
C GLN A 98 48.21 27.16 -25.87
N VAL A 99 49.16 26.32 -25.44
CA VAL A 99 48.90 24.94 -25.00
C VAL A 99 47.96 24.94 -23.80
N GLU A 100 48.20 25.77 -22.78
CA GLU A 100 47.32 25.88 -21.62
C GLU A 100 45.88 26.25 -22.01
N ARG A 101 45.71 27.27 -22.86
CA ARG A 101 44.39 27.68 -23.34
C ARG A 101 43.70 26.59 -24.14
N ALA A 102 44.43 25.89 -25.02
CA ALA A 102 43.89 24.79 -25.81
C ALA A 102 43.45 23.62 -24.92
N SER A 103 44.29 23.22 -23.96
CA SER A 103 43.98 22.16 -23.00
C SER A 103 42.80 22.52 -22.09
N ALA A 104 42.71 23.76 -21.62
CA ALA A 104 41.58 24.23 -20.81
C ALA A 104 40.26 24.21 -21.59
N ASN A 105 40.27 24.70 -22.84
CA ASN A 105 39.10 24.68 -23.72
C ASN A 105 38.67 23.25 -24.05
N LEU A 106 39.63 22.35 -24.30
CA LEU A 106 39.37 20.93 -24.52
C LEU A 106 38.72 20.29 -23.29
N PHE A 107 39.29 20.54 -22.11
CA PHE A 107 38.77 20.03 -20.85
C PHE A 107 37.32 20.48 -20.62
N GLU A 108 37.04 21.77 -20.82
CA GLU A 108 35.68 22.30 -20.66
C GLU A 108 34.70 21.71 -21.68
N LYS A 109 35.08 21.65 -22.95
CA LYS A 109 34.21 21.21 -24.05
C LYS A 109 33.94 19.71 -24.03
N GLU A 110 34.95 18.88 -23.82
CA GLU A 110 34.81 17.43 -23.95
C GLU A 110 34.57 16.73 -22.60
N LEU A 111 35.15 17.24 -21.50
CA LEU A 111 35.17 16.54 -20.21
C LEU A 111 34.14 17.06 -19.20
N ILE A 112 33.83 18.36 -19.22
CA ILE A 112 32.79 18.94 -18.35
C ILE A 112 31.42 18.87 -19.03
N ALA A 113 31.29 19.37 -20.27
CA ALA A 113 29.99 19.51 -20.93
C ALA A 113 29.25 18.18 -21.16
N ASN A 114 29.99 17.06 -21.22
CA ASN A 114 29.43 15.72 -21.45
C ASN A 114 29.19 14.92 -20.16
N ASN A 115 29.22 15.54 -18.97
CA ASN A 115 29.18 14.86 -17.66
C ASN A 115 30.26 13.78 -17.47
N PHE A 116 31.28 13.76 -18.33
CA PHE A 116 32.34 12.77 -18.36
C PHE A 116 33.13 12.77 -17.05
N TRP A 117 33.48 13.95 -16.54
CA TRP A 117 34.27 14.08 -15.32
C TRP A 117 33.53 13.49 -14.11
N GLN A 118 32.19 13.55 -14.13
CA GLN A 118 31.37 12.96 -13.10
C GLN A 118 31.40 11.45 -13.10
N SER A 119 31.36 10.83 -14.29
CA SER A 119 31.45 9.39 -14.45
C SER A 119 32.82 8.85 -14.02
N VAL A 120 33.91 9.56 -14.36
CA VAL A 120 35.27 9.21 -13.92
C VAL A 120 35.38 9.27 -12.39
N GLY A 121 34.90 10.35 -11.77
CA GLY A 121 34.90 10.48 -10.30
C GLY A 121 34.08 9.38 -9.62
N ARG A 122 32.91 9.04 -10.17
CA ARG A 122 32.08 7.93 -9.66
C ARG A 122 32.79 6.59 -9.75
N ASP A 123 33.39 6.25 -10.90
CA ASP A 123 34.12 4.99 -11.06
C ASP A 123 35.31 4.88 -10.09
N ILE A 124 36.06 5.97 -9.89
CA ILE A 124 37.15 6.01 -8.90
C ILE A 124 36.61 5.78 -7.49
N LEU A 125 35.52 6.44 -7.11
CA LEU A 125 34.94 6.32 -5.77
C LEU A 125 34.29 4.95 -5.53
N ILE A 126 33.65 4.35 -6.53
CA ILE A 126 32.96 3.06 -6.38
C ILE A 126 33.95 1.90 -6.52
N TYR A 127 34.76 1.91 -7.57
CA TYR A 127 35.60 0.77 -7.98
C TYR A 127 37.09 0.92 -7.65
N GLY A 128 37.49 2.08 -7.13
CA GLY A 128 38.90 2.37 -6.87
C GLY A 128 39.73 2.56 -8.14
N ARG A 129 39.10 2.75 -9.31
CA ARG A 129 39.76 3.01 -10.59
C ARG A 129 38.76 3.56 -11.62
N ALA A 130 39.24 4.34 -12.57
CA ALA A 130 38.49 4.73 -13.76
C ALA A 130 39.38 4.68 -15.01
N PHE A 131 38.75 4.70 -16.19
CA PHE A 131 39.45 4.63 -17.46
C PHE A 131 38.98 5.74 -18.39
N ILE A 132 39.93 6.35 -19.07
CA ILE A 132 39.69 7.39 -20.06
C ILE A 132 40.36 6.94 -21.36
N LYS A 133 39.59 6.87 -22.43
CA LYS A 133 40.13 6.62 -23.78
C LYS A 133 40.29 7.95 -24.50
N SER A 134 41.51 8.23 -24.98
CA SER A 134 41.85 9.41 -25.77
C SER A 134 42.53 8.98 -27.07
N MET A 135 41.88 9.22 -28.21
CA MET A 135 42.42 8.86 -29.52
C MET A 135 41.76 9.65 -30.66
N LEU A 136 42.38 9.63 -31.85
CA LEU A 136 41.85 10.29 -33.06
C LEU A 136 40.49 9.73 -33.48
N SER A 137 39.53 10.58 -33.85
CA SER A 137 38.13 10.21 -34.18
C SER A 137 37.99 9.15 -35.28
N ALA A 138 38.96 9.05 -36.19
CA ALA A 138 39.03 8.01 -37.22
C ALA A 138 39.05 6.56 -36.67
N SER A 139 39.21 6.41 -35.35
CA SER A 139 39.26 5.15 -34.63
C SER A 139 37.94 4.72 -33.97
N GLN A 140 36.91 5.58 -33.94
CA GLN A 140 35.58 5.26 -33.43
C GLN A 140 34.56 5.04 -34.53
N TRP A 141 33.58 4.17 -34.25
CA TRP A 141 32.54 3.76 -35.19
C TRP A 141 31.42 4.80 -35.32
N THR A 142 31.63 5.80 -36.17
CA THR A 142 30.56 6.49 -36.90
C THR A 142 31.03 6.77 -38.34
N ALA A 143 30.13 6.69 -39.31
CA ALA A 143 30.40 6.77 -40.75
C ALA A 143 30.83 8.17 -41.27
N GLU A 144 31.15 9.14 -40.41
CA GLU A 144 31.23 10.57 -40.78
C GLU A 144 32.43 11.37 -40.22
N ALA A 145 33.50 10.78 -39.67
CA ALA A 145 34.56 11.61 -39.08
C ALA A 145 35.97 11.03 -39.23
N GLY A 146 36.46 11.01 -40.46
CA GLY A 146 37.90 11.04 -40.72
C GLY A 146 38.33 12.50 -40.85
N TYR A 147 39.17 13.00 -39.93
CA TYR A 147 39.89 14.23 -40.22
C TYR A 147 40.65 14.02 -41.54
N PRO A 148 40.55 14.94 -42.52
CA PRO A 148 41.32 14.81 -43.76
C PRO A 148 42.80 14.63 -43.40
N VAL A 149 43.40 13.49 -43.75
CA VAL A 149 44.86 13.31 -43.67
C VAL A 149 45.43 13.70 -45.01
N ARG A 150 46.49 14.51 -45.00
CA ARG A 150 47.13 14.99 -46.22
C ARG A 150 47.68 13.81 -47.02
N GLU A 151 47.30 13.72 -48.30
CA GLU A 151 47.85 12.67 -49.16
C GLU A 151 49.28 13.03 -49.58
N SER A 152 50.10 12.01 -49.86
CA SER A 152 51.54 12.17 -50.15
C SER A 152 51.86 13.02 -51.39
N LYS A 153 50.85 13.42 -52.18
CA LYS A 153 50.97 14.28 -53.37
C LYS A 153 50.03 15.50 -53.33
N GLU A 154 49.33 15.74 -52.22
CA GLU A 154 48.37 16.84 -52.09
C GLU A 154 49.08 18.15 -51.75
N THR A 155 48.75 19.21 -52.49
CA THR A 155 49.29 20.55 -52.20
C THR A 155 48.68 21.12 -50.93
N ASP A 156 49.39 22.01 -50.23
CA ASP A 156 48.89 22.63 -48.99
C ASP A 156 47.54 23.32 -49.19
N LYS A 157 47.35 23.94 -50.36
CA LYS A 157 46.12 24.66 -50.71
C LYS A 157 44.93 23.71 -50.88
N ASP A 158 45.13 22.56 -51.52
CA ASP A 158 44.08 21.57 -51.76
C ASP A 158 43.68 20.89 -50.45
N TYR A 159 44.67 20.57 -49.62
CA TYR A 159 44.48 20.00 -48.30
C TYR A 159 43.69 20.94 -47.38
N LEU A 160 44.10 22.21 -47.28
CA LEU A 160 43.41 23.23 -46.48
C LEU A 160 41.99 23.50 -46.99
N THR A 161 41.75 23.41 -48.30
CA THR A 161 40.41 23.55 -48.89
C THR A 161 39.50 22.39 -48.50
N ARG A 162 40.04 21.16 -48.50
CA ARG A 162 39.35 19.95 -48.06
C ARG A 162 39.00 20.01 -46.56
N ILE A 163 39.91 20.52 -45.74
CA ILE A 163 39.66 20.76 -44.32
C ILE A 163 38.61 21.82 -44.09
N ARG A 164 38.65 22.97 -44.79
CA ARG A 164 37.63 24.01 -44.65
C ARG A 164 36.25 23.48 -45.01
N LYS A 165 36.15 22.74 -46.11
CA LYS A 165 34.91 22.10 -46.53
C LYS A 165 34.41 21.09 -45.49
N TRP A 166 35.31 20.27 -44.93
CA TRP A 166 34.98 19.33 -43.86
C TRP A 166 34.54 20.03 -42.56
N LYS A 167 35.20 21.13 -42.17
CA LYS A 167 34.82 21.97 -41.02
C LYS A 167 33.44 22.61 -41.21
N GLU A 168 33.09 22.98 -42.44
CA GLU A 168 31.80 23.59 -42.80
C GLU A 168 30.65 22.57 -42.88
N THR A 169 30.91 21.33 -43.32
CA THR A 169 29.87 20.30 -43.52
C THR A 169 29.69 19.35 -42.33
N GLU A 170 30.78 19.01 -41.63
CA GLU A 170 30.82 17.92 -40.65
C GLU A 170 31.53 18.29 -39.34
N GLY A 171 32.05 19.53 -39.21
CA GLY A 171 33.00 20.05 -38.20
C GLY A 171 32.91 19.49 -36.78
N LYS A 172 33.33 18.23 -36.61
CA LYS A 172 33.45 17.54 -35.33
C LYS A 172 34.88 17.65 -34.85
N PHE A 173 35.06 17.63 -33.54
CA PHE A 173 36.37 17.62 -32.93
C PHE A 173 37.13 16.33 -33.36
N PRO A 174 38.37 16.41 -33.90
CA PRO A 174 39.04 15.26 -34.54
C PRO A 174 39.60 14.24 -33.54
N PHE A 175 39.30 14.41 -32.26
CA PHE A 175 39.65 13.51 -31.17
C PHE A 175 38.40 13.04 -30.47
N VAL A 176 38.49 11.85 -29.91
CA VAL A 176 37.51 11.38 -28.94
C VAL A 176 38.21 11.18 -27.62
N ILE A 177 37.68 11.85 -26.61
CA ILE A 177 37.98 11.59 -25.21
C ILE A 177 36.69 11.07 -24.59
N GLN A 178 36.70 9.80 -24.17
CA GLN A 178 35.52 9.14 -23.63
C GLN A 178 35.84 8.39 -22.35
N HIS A 179 34.84 8.33 -21.47
CA HIS A 179 34.91 7.52 -20.26
C HIS A 179 34.67 6.08 -20.67
N VAL A 180 35.51 5.19 -20.19
CA VAL A 180 35.31 3.75 -20.39
C VAL A 180 34.86 3.18 -19.04
N PRO A 181 33.63 2.64 -18.93
CA PRO A 181 33.13 2.09 -17.68
C PRO A 181 34.08 1.03 -17.12
N ALA A 182 34.45 1.15 -15.84
CA ALA A 182 35.42 0.24 -15.21
C ALA A 182 34.99 -1.23 -15.19
N LEU A 183 33.68 -1.52 -15.29
CA LEU A 183 33.12 -2.87 -15.41
C LEU A 183 33.15 -3.43 -16.84
N GLY A 184 33.28 -2.56 -17.85
CA GLY A 184 33.22 -2.94 -19.27
C GLY A 184 34.59 -3.20 -19.91
N VAL A 185 35.68 -2.82 -19.24
CA VAL A 185 37.05 -2.93 -19.76
C VAL A 185 37.91 -3.85 -18.93
N LEU A 186 38.71 -4.66 -19.63
CA LEU A 186 39.67 -5.58 -19.06
C LEU A 186 41.08 -5.12 -19.44
N PRO A 187 41.80 -4.42 -18.53
CA PRO A 187 43.16 -3.99 -18.79
C PRO A 187 44.17 -5.08 -18.39
N LEU A 188 45.22 -5.20 -19.19
CA LEU A 188 46.49 -5.80 -18.79
C LEU A 188 47.38 -4.71 -18.24
N LEU A 189 47.76 -4.82 -16.96
CA LEU A 189 48.57 -3.82 -16.27
C LEU A 189 50.02 -4.31 -16.08
N ASP A 190 50.96 -3.37 -16.03
CA ASP A 190 52.31 -3.62 -15.52
C ASP A 190 52.37 -3.47 -13.98
N SER A 191 53.57 -3.62 -13.39
CA SER A 191 53.77 -3.48 -11.95
C SER A 191 53.58 -2.06 -11.40
N SER A 192 53.49 -1.06 -12.28
CA SER A 192 53.28 0.35 -11.96
C SER A 192 51.87 0.82 -12.35
N ASP A 193 50.95 -0.13 -12.62
CA ASP A 193 49.58 0.11 -13.08
C ASP A 193 49.47 0.79 -14.45
N ASN A 194 50.53 0.81 -15.25
CA ASN A 194 50.41 1.30 -16.62
C ASN A 194 49.66 0.28 -17.47
N VAL A 195 48.79 0.80 -18.33
CA VAL A 195 47.99 -0.03 -19.23
C VAL A 195 48.86 -0.51 -20.40
N LEU A 196 49.06 -1.82 -20.50
CA LEU A 196 49.81 -2.46 -21.58
C LEU A 196 48.91 -2.83 -22.76
N ALA A 197 47.71 -3.31 -22.45
CA ALA A 197 46.66 -3.63 -23.41
C ALA A 197 45.29 -3.55 -22.74
N THR A 198 44.23 -3.35 -23.51
CA THR A 198 42.85 -3.39 -23.03
C THR A 198 41.96 -4.17 -23.97
N ILE A 199 40.98 -4.84 -23.38
CA ILE A 199 39.92 -5.53 -24.09
C ILE A 199 38.58 -5.01 -23.60
N GLU A 200 37.76 -4.51 -24.52
CA GLU A 200 36.38 -4.08 -24.26
C GLU A 200 35.42 -4.88 -25.15
N VAL A 201 34.32 -5.35 -24.57
CA VAL A 201 33.27 -6.06 -25.30
C VAL A 201 32.18 -5.07 -25.69
N LYS A 202 31.98 -4.88 -26.99
CA LYS A 202 30.97 -4.00 -27.57
C LYS A 202 29.91 -4.81 -28.28
N TRP A 203 28.75 -4.18 -28.49
CA TRP A 203 27.65 -4.76 -29.23
C TRP A 203 27.39 -3.88 -30.46
N ALA A 204 27.46 -4.47 -31.65
CA ALA A 204 27.24 -3.77 -32.91
C ALA A 204 26.14 -4.47 -33.70
N THR A 205 25.34 -3.68 -34.42
CA THR A 205 24.30 -4.23 -35.28
C THR A 205 24.91 -4.98 -36.46
N ALA A 206 24.24 -6.04 -36.91
CA ALA A 206 24.64 -6.81 -38.08
C ALA A 206 24.84 -5.93 -39.32
N LYS A 207 24.01 -4.87 -39.48
CA LYS A 207 24.18 -3.89 -40.56
C LYS A 207 25.53 -3.17 -40.50
N ILE A 208 25.89 -2.58 -39.36
CA ILE A 208 27.17 -1.89 -39.18
C ILE A 208 28.33 -2.86 -39.47
N LEU A 209 28.22 -4.10 -38.99
CA LEU A 209 29.25 -5.12 -39.20
C LEU A 209 29.38 -5.55 -40.67
N ALA A 210 28.28 -5.57 -41.41
CA ALA A 210 28.29 -5.92 -42.82
C ALA A 210 28.78 -4.76 -43.70
N ASP A 211 28.23 -3.56 -43.49
CA ASP A 211 28.41 -2.40 -44.37
C ASP A 211 29.73 -1.67 -44.04
N ASP A 212 29.93 -1.31 -42.76
CA ASP A 212 31.03 -0.43 -42.35
C ASP A 212 32.31 -1.20 -42.03
N PHE A 213 32.19 -2.40 -41.45
CA PHE A 213 33.33 -3.28 -41.16
C PHE A 213 33.68 -4.24 -42.30
N GLY A 214 32.82 -4.36 -43.31
CA GLY A 214 33.04 -5.29 -44.43
C GLY A 214 33.07 -6.76 -44.03
N SER A 215 32.34 -7.16 -42.98
CA SER A 215 32.32 -8.55 -42.50
C SER A 215 31.60 -9.46 -43.49
N LYS A 216 32.35 -10.22 -44.29
CA LYS A 216 31.81 -11.21 -45.23
C LYS A 216 30.90 -12.25 -44.57
N THR A 217 31.26 -12.67 -43.34
CA THR A 217 30.48 -13.63 -42.55
C THR A 217 29.10 -13.08 -42.24
N VAL A 218 29.02 -11.83 -41.77
CA VAL A 218 27.74 -11.19 -41.42
C VAL A 218 26.94 -10.85 -42.67
N GLN A 219 27.59 -10.41 -43.76
CA GLN A 219 26.96 -10.19 -45.07
C GLN A 219 26.27 -11.46 -45.59
N ASP A 220 26.93 -12.61 -45.51
CA ASP A 220 26.36 -13.91 -45.93
C ASP A 220 25.21 -14.35 -45.01
N MET A 221 25.30 -14.10 -43.70
CA MET A 221 24.19 -14.40 -42.78
C MET A 221 22.96 -13.50 -43.01
N LEU A 222 23.17 -12.22 -43.35
CA LEU A 222 22.08 -11.31 -43.72
C LEU A 222 21.43 -11.72 -45.05
N SER A 223 22.22 -12.12 -46.05
CA SER A 223 21.69 -12.56 -47.34
C SER A 223 20.87 -13.85 -47.22
N ARG A 224 21.30 -14.77 -46.35
CA ARG A 224 20.58 -16.01 -46.00
C ARG A 224 19.41 -15.81 -45.03
N ARG A 225 19.19 -14.58 -44.54
CA ARG A 225 18.17 -14.22 -43.54
C ARG A 225 18.28 -15.00 -42.22
N THR A 226 19.48 -15.46 -41.86
CA THR A 226 19.74 -16.06 -40.55
C THR A 226 19.93 -15.00 -39.47
N LEU A 227 20.36 -13.79 -39.87
CA LEU A 227 20.37 -12.59 -39.06
C LEU A 227 19.44 -11.54 -39.65
N LYS A 228 18.94 -10.68 -38.77
CA LYS A 228 18.27 -9.42 -39.14
C LYS A 228 19.27 -8.27 -39.04
N TRP A 229 19.06 -7.23 -39.84
CA TRP A 229 19.97 -6.08 -39.91
C TRP A 229 20.16 -5.35 -38.57
N TYR A 230 19.16 -5.43 -37.68
CA TYR A 230 19.17 -4.83 -36.35
C TYR A 230 19.64 -5.78 -35.23
N ASP A 231 19.95 -7.03 -35.53
CA ASP A 231 20.44 -7.97 -34.52
C ASP A 231 21.84 -7.53 -34.05
N GLU A 232 22.06 -7.55 -32.73
CA GLU A 232 23.33 -7.14 -32.13
C GLU A 232 24.26 -8.34 -31.93
N LEU A 233 25.51 -8.21 -32.38
CA LEU A 233 26.56 -9.22 -32.26
C LEU A 233 27.73 -8.70 -31.39
N PRO A 234 28.42 -9.59 -30.67
CA PRO A 234 29.54 -9.20 -29.82
C PRO A 234 30.80 -8.89 -30.65
N VAL A 235 31.39 -7.72 -30.40
CA VAL A 235 32.62 -7.23 -31.03
C VAL A 235 33.64 -6.94 -29.94
N ILE A 236 34.84 -7.47 -30.08
CA ILE A 236 35.97 -7.15 -29.21
C ILE A 236 36.71 -5.95 -29.76
N GLU A 237 36.82 -4.89 -28.95
CA GLU A 237 37.80 -3.83 -29.15
C GLU A 237 39.06 -4.19 -28.36
N TYR A 238 40.15 -4.43 -29.07
CA TYR A 238 41.49 -4.61 -28.51
C TYR A 238 42.33 -3.37 -28.81
N ILE A 239 43.02 -2.87 -27.80
CA ILE A 239 43.93 -1.74 -27.91
C ILE A 239 45.21 -2.10 -27.16
N ASP A 240 46.36 -1.82 -27.75
CA ASP A 240 47.65 -1.80 -27.04
C ASP A 240 48.42 -0.49 -27.32
N ASN A 241 49.73 -0.47 -27.07
CA ASN A 241 50.59 0.69 -27.29
C ASN A 241 50.78 1.08 -28.77
N GLU A 242 50.48 0.19 -29.71
CA GLU A 242 50.74 0.36 -31.14
C GLU A 242 49.50 0.12 -32.01
N TRP A 243 48.70 -0.90 -31.68
CA TRP A 243 47.62 -1.43 -32.49
C TRP A 243 46.25 -1.20 -31.87
N VAL A 244 45.28 -0.97 -32.75
CA VAL A 244 43.85 -1.09 -32.44
C VAL A 244 43.28 -2.17 -33.35
N SER A 245 42.48 -3.07 -32.78
CA SER A 245 41.83 -4.15 -33.50
C SER A 245 40.38 -4.29 -33.06
N TYR A 246 39.48 -4.36 -34.02
CA TYR A 246 38.11 -4.79 -33.81
C TYR A 246 37.91 -6.18 -34.37
N LEU A 247 37.38 -7.09 -33.56
CA LEU A 247 37.22 -8.48 -33.92
C LEU A 247 35.80 -8.96 -33.61
N LEU A 248 35.18 -9.68 -34.53
CA LEU A 248 33.90 -10.33 -34.31
C LEU A 248 34.11 -11.52 -33.37
N ALA A 249 33.48 -11.46 -32.18
CA ALA A 249 33.67 -12.43 -31.12
C ALA A 249 32.83 -13.69 -31.32
N GLY A 250 31.68 -13.56 -31.99
CA GLY A 250 30.73 -14.62 -32.27
C GLY A 250 29.57 -14.12 -33.13
N THR A 251 28.75 -15.05 -33.63
CA THR A 251 27.58 -14.76 -34.48
C THR A 251 26.25 -15.01 -33.78
N GLU A 252 26.29 -15.30 -32.47
CA GLU A 252 25.09 -15.46 -31.66
C GLU A 252 24.50 -14.09 -31.32
N VAL A 253 23.19 -13.94 -31.52
CA VAL A 253 22.48 -12.68 -31.33
C VAL A 253 22.27 -12.39 -29.85
N ARG A 254 22.56 -11.15 -29.44
CA ARG A 254 22.24 -10.66 -28.10
C ARG A 254 20.74 -10.65 -27.87
N ARG A 255 20.29 -11.41 -26.87
CA ARG A 255 18.92 -11.38 -26.36
C ARG A 255 18.82 -10.39 -25.20
N ARG A 256 18.00 -9.35 -25.33
CA ARG A 256 17.85 -8.28 -24.32
C ARG A 256 17.32 -8.78 -22.97
N ASP A 257 16.64 -9.91 -22.97
CA ASP A 257 16.04 -10.61 -21.83
C ASP A 257 17.02 -11.57 -21.14
N THR A 258 18.17 -11.86 -21.73
CA THR A 258 19.16 -12.77 -21.13
C THR A 258 20.15 -11.97 -20.28
N PRO A 259 20.40 -12.37 -19.01
CA PRO A 259 21.41 -11.73 -18.18
C PRO A 259 22.78 -11.73 -18.86
N GLU A 260 23.54 -10.63 -18.74
CA GLU A 260 24.88 -10.45 -19.35
C GLU A 260 25.91 -11.48 -18.91
N THR A 261 25.59 -12.33 -17.93
CA THR A 261 26.42 -13.44 -17.45
C THR A 261 26.59 -14.56 -18.50
N ASN A 262 25.66 -14.69 -19.45
CA ASN A 262 25.80 -15.59 -20.60
C ASN A 262 26.63 -14.94 -21.70
N ARG A 263 27.96 -15.00 -21.53
CA ARG A 263 28.94 -14.48 -22.50
C ARG A 263 28.94 -15.34 -23.77
N LEU A 264 28.23 -14.87 -24.80
CA LEU A 264 28.01 -15.50 -26.13
C LEU A 264 29.28 -15.85 -26.94
N TYR A 265 30.46 -15.60 -26.39
CA TYR A 265 31.76 -15.79 -27.05
C TYR A 265 32.70 -16.76 -26.29
N LYS A 266 32.28 -17.36 -25.17
CA LYS A 266 33.12 -18.27 -24.35
C LYS A 266 33.54 -19.56 -25.06
N GLY A 267 32.82 -19.99 -26.10
CA GLY A 267 33.13 -21.20 -26.87
C GLY A 267 34.03 -20.98 -28.10
N VAL A 268 34.34 -19.73 -28.44
CA VAL A 268 35.00 -19.41 -29.72
C VAL A 268 36.51 -19.62 -29.63
N LYS A 269 37.06 -20.39 -30.59
CA LYS A 269 38.50 -20.72 -30.63
C LYS A 269 39.39 -19.55 -31.07
N SER A 270 38.87 -18.67 -31.91
CA SER A 270 39.56 -17.47 -32.41
C SER A 270 38.53 -16.45 -32.84
N TYR A 271 38.76 -15.17 -32.53
CA TYR A 271 37.92 -14.10 -33.05
C TYR A 271 38.23 -13.84 -34.53
N GLN A 272 37.26 -13.32 -35.28
CA GLN A 272 37.45 -12.95 -36.68
C GLN A 272 37.85 -11.48 -36.76
N PRO A 273 39.06 -11.13 -37.22
CA PRO A 273 39.46 -9.73 -37.37
C PRO A 273 38.55 -9.03 -38.37
N LEU A 274 38.01 -7.88 -37.97
CA LEU A 274 37.22 -7.01 -38.84
C LEU A 274 38.10 -5.88 -39.37
N ARG A 275 38.74 -5.15 -38.46
CA ARG A 275 39.63 -4.03 -38.78
C ARG A 275 40.80 -4.01 -37.82
N THR A 276 42.02 -3.77 -38.32
CA THR A 276 43.23 -3.69 -37.48
C THR A 276 44.23 -2.72 -38.09
N TRP A 277 44.66 -1.73 -37.33
CA TRP A 277 45.57 -0.68 -37.80
C TRP A 277 46.45 -0.16 -36.66
N ARG A 278 47.51 0.57 -37.02
CA ARG A 278 48.39 1.25 -36.06
C ARG A 278 47.84 2.63 -35.72
N HIS A 279 47.73 2.97 -34.45
CA HIS A 279 47.22 4.29 -34.04
C HIS A 279 48.32 5.35 -33.94
N ASN A 280 49.61 4.97 -33.87
CA ASN A 280 50.80 5.85 -33.89
C ASN A 280 50.88 6.95 -32.80
N LEU A 281 50.14 6.83 -31.70
CA LEU A 281 50.23 7.78 -30.57
C LEU A 281 51.52 7.59 -29.75
N GLY A 282 52.20 6.44 -29.89
CA GLY A 282 53.43 6.10 -29.14
C GLY A 282 53.20 5.80 -27.65
N LYS A 283 51.94 5.80 -27.20
CA LYS A 283 51.48 5.42 -25.86
C LYS A 283 50.10 4.77 -25.96
N HIS A 284 49.74 3.98 -24.95
CA HIS A 284 48.42 3.35 -24.86
C HIS A 284 47.29 4.40 -24.89
N PRO A 285 46.30 4.30 -25.79
CA PRO A 285 45.17 5.24 -25.88
C PRO A 285 44.24 5.28 -24.66
N ILE A 286 44.19 4.22 -23.86
CA ILE A 286 43.42 4.18 -22.60
C ILE A 286 44.34 4.46 -21.43
N VAL A 287 44.01 5.49 -20.67
CA VAL A 287 44.64 5.88 -19.42
C VAL A 287 43.81 5.37 -18.26
N MET A 288 44.41 4.59 -17.37
CA MET A 288 43.81 4.23 -16.09
C MET A 288 44.13 5.30 -15.05
N ILE A 289 43.12 5.70 -14.29
CA ILE A 289 43.27 6.55 -13.12
C ILE A 289 43.06 5.67 -11.88
N PRO A 290 44.13 5.34 -11.13
CA PRO A 290 44.01 4.56 -9.92
C PRO A 290 43.37 5.39 -8.80
N GLY A 291 42.49 4.77 -8.02
CA GLY A 291 41.96 5.31 -6.78
C GLY A 291 42.86 4.98 -5.60
N ILE A 292 42.29 4.37 -4.55
CA ILE A 292 43.06 3.89 -3.39
C ILE A 292 43.68 2.53 -3.74
N ARG A 293 44.99 2.39 -3.54
CA ARG A 293 45.73 1.13 -3.70
C ARG A 293 45.90 0.42 -2.36
N THR A 294 45.91 -0.90 -2.40
CA THR A 294 46.37 -1.74 -1.28
C THR A 294 47.76 -2.29 -1.57
N GLU A 295 48.42 -2.85 -0.56
CA GLU A 295 49.74 -3.49 -0.71
C GLU A 295 49.66 -4.83 -1.47
N LEU A 296 48.46 -5.35 -1.69
CA LEU A 296 48.22 -6.63 -2.36
C LEU A 296 48.32 -6.44 -3.88
N THR A 297 48.96 -7.38 -4.57
CA THR A 297 49.21 -7.30 -6.02
C THR A 297 48.12 -7.95 -6.87
N ASP A 298 47.18 -8.69 -6.28
CA ASP A 298 46.08 -9.33 -7.00
C ASP A 298 44.98 -8.33 -7.38
N TYR A 299 44.45 -8.41 -8.60
CA TYR A 299 43.43 -7.46 -9.07
C TYR A 299 42.18 -7.40 -8.18
N LYS A 300 41.82 -8.49 -7.48
CA LYS A 300 40.67 -8.51 -6.57
C LYS A 300 40.81 -7.47 -5.46
N SER A 301 42.00 -7.38 -4.87
CA SER A 301 42.25 -6.62 -3.65
C SER A 301 43.10 -5.37 -3.88
N HIS A 302 43.81 -5.26 -5.00
CA HIS A 302 44.73 -4.17 -5.30
C HIS A 302 44.06 -2.79 -5.31
N PHE A 303 42.85 -2.69 -5.89
CA PHE A 303 42.09 -1.45 -5.95
C PHE A 303 41.01 -1.42 -4.87
N LYS A 304 40.86 -0.31 -4.15
CA LYS A 304 39.87 -0.16 -3.08
C LYS A 304 38.96 1.02 -3.36
N GLY A 305 37.65 0.79 -3.31
CA GLY A 305 36.65 1.84 -3.44
C GLY A 305 36.52 2.65 -2.15
N PHE A 306 35.95 3.85 -2.25
CA PHE A 306 35.72 4.75 -1.12
C PHE A 306 34.81 4.14 -0.06
N LEU A 307 33.79 3.38 -0.47
CA LEU A 307 32.84 2.71 0.43
C LEU A 307 33.32 1.36 0.94
N SER A 308 34.52 0.89 0.58
CA SER A 308 34.92 -0.49 0.88
C SER A 308 34.94 -0.81 2.38
N ASP A 309 35.31 0.16 3.23
CA ASP A 309 35.32 -0.01 4.69
C ASP A 309 33.94 0.11 5.34
N ALA A 310 32.95 0.66 4.62
CA ALA A 310 31.60 0.88 5.13
C ALA A 310 30.57 -0.11 4.57
N LYS A 311 30.96 -0.97 3.63
CA LYS A 311 30.05 -1.83 2.87
C LYS A 311 29.13 -2.65 3.77
N ASP A 312 29.72 -3.40 4.71
CA ASP A 312 28.96 -4.33 5.55
C ASP A 312 28.00 -3.57 6.47
N ALA A 313 28.41 -2.39 6.98
CA ALA A 313 27.56 -1.52 7.78
C ALA A 313 26.41 -0.92 6.97
N LEU A 314 26.63 -0.55 5.70
CA LEU A 314 25.59 -0.06 4.79
C LEU A 314 24.56 -1.15 4.47
N VAL A 315 25.01 -2.37 4.19
CA VAL A 315 24.12 -3.53 3.94
C VAL A 315 23.32 -3.86 5.20
N MET A 316 23.97 -3.88 6.37
CA MET A 316 23.32 -4.10 7.66
C MET A 316 22.30 -3.00 7.98
N TYR A 317 22.59 -1.75 7.61
CA TYR A 317 21.69 -0.62 7.82
C TYR A 317 20.39 -0.80 7.02
N ASP A 318 20.49 -1.15 5.72
CA ASP A 318 19.32 -1.44 4.88
C ASP A 318 18.52 -2.65 5.38
N PHE A 319 19.21 -3.69 5.87
CA PHE A 319 18.59 -4.85 6.51
C PHE A 319 17.76 -4.46 7.74
N LEU A 320 18.35 -3.69 8.66
CA LEU A 320 17.67 -3.23 9.88
C LEU A 320 16.46 -2.35 9.57
N LEU A 321 16.56 -1.45 8.58
CA LEU A 321 15.43 -0.62 8.15
C LEU A 321 14.30 -1.45 7.54
N SER A 322 14.63 -2.43 6.70
CA SER A 322 13.65 -3.36 6.11
C SER A 322 12.90 -4.13 7.20
N ARG A 323 13.62 -4.59 8.22
CA ARG A 323 13.04 -5.25 9.39
C ARG A 323 12.12 -4.33 10.20
N LEU A 324 12.51 -3.08 10.43
CA LEU A 324 11.67 -2.10 11.12
C LEU A 324 10.39 -1.77 10.32
N ALA A 325 10.51 -1.56 9.02
CA ALA A 325 9.37 -1.29 8.14
C ALA A 325 8.36 -2.45 8.12
N THR A 326 8.88 -3.69 8.12
CA THR A 326 8.07 -4.91 8.18
C THR A 326 7.24 -4.99 9.47
N MET A 327 7.76 -4.54 10.62
CA MET A 327 7.03 -4.57 11.89
C MET A 327 5.85 -3.58 11.95
N ILE A 328 5.87 -2.50 11.16
CA ILE A 328 4.78 -1.50 11.13
C ILE A 328 3.51 -2.08 10.48
N ASN A 329 3.63 -3.09 9.62
CA ASN A 329 2.49 -3.76 8.99
C ASN A 329 1.87 -4.89 9.83
N ALA A 330 2.44 -5.23 11.00
CA ALA A 330 1.91 -6.26 11.88
C ALA A 330 0.66 -5.74 12.64
N TYR A 331 -0.47 -5.73 11.93
CA TYR A 331 -1.87 -5.61 12.38
C TYR A 331 -2.42 -4.24 12.83
N TYR A 332 -3.45 -3.80 12.09
CA TYR A 332 -4.62 -3.15 12.67
C TYR A 332 -5.72 -4.20 12.86
N LEU A 333 -6.12 -4.44 14.11
CA LEU A 333 -7.27 -5.31 14.39
C LEU A 333 -8.55 -4.69 13.77
N PRO A 334 -9.49 -5.49 13.25
CA PRO A 334 -10.75 -4.98 12.73
C PRO A 334 -11.65 -4.53 13.88
N CYS A 335 -11.68 -3.23 14.19
CA CYS A 335 -12.35 -2.74 15.41
C CYS A 335 -13.45 -1.71 15.12
N ALA A 336 -14.41 -1.64 16.04
CA ALA A 336 -15.52 -0.70 16.02
C ALA A 336 -15.30 0.45 17.03
N SER A 337 -16.01 1.55 16.83
CA SER A 337 -16.01 2.69 17.78
C SER A 337 -16.55 2.26 19.14
N ALA A 338 -15.82 2.55 20.23
CA ALA A 338 -16.24 2.18 21.58
C ALA A 338 -17.61 2.76 21.98
N SER A 339 -18.01 3.88 21.38
CA SER A 339 -19.31 4.53 21.66
C SER A 339 -20.50 3.96 20.88
N GLU A 340 -20.28 3.07 19.92
CA GLU A 340 -21.37 2.49 19.13
C GLU A 340 -22.15 1.44 19.92
N GLU A 341 -23.48 1.40 19.76
CA GLU A 341 -24.33 0.38 20.37
C GLU A 341 -24.39 -0.89 19.52
N LEU A 342 -24.14 -2.04 20.16
CA LEU A 342 -24.38 -3.37 19.64
C LEU A 342 -25.73 -3.91 20.17
N LEU A 343 -26.57 -4.41 19.26
CA LEU A 343 -27.77 -5.17 19.65
C LEU A 343 -27.40 -6.62 19.93
N LEU A 344 -27.63 -7.09 21.15
CA LEU A 344 -27.35 -8.46 21.56
C LEU A 344 -28.52 -9.41 21.20
N PRO A 345 -28.27 -10.73 21.12
CA PRO A 345 -29.30 -11.74 20.81
C PRO A 345 -30.49 -11.78 21.79
N ASP A 346 -30.29 -11.39 23.05
CA ASP A 346 -31.35 -11.26 24.06
C ASP A 346 -32.24 -10.02 23.84
N GLY A 347 -31.83 -9.11 22.95
CA GLY A 347 -32.51 -7.88 22.60
C GLY A 347 -32.12 -6.66 23.40
N SER A 348 -31.16 -6.78 24.33
CA SER A 348 -30.53 -5.66 25.01
C SER A 348 -29.54 -4.95 24.07
N ARG A 349 -29.24 -3.69 24.38
CA ARG A 349 -28.22 -2.90 23.68
C ARG A 349 -27.14 -2.55 24.68
N LYS A 350 -25.90 -2.71 24.29
CA LYS A 350 -24.72 -2.26 25.03
C LYS A 350 -23.76 -1.60 24.07
N THR A 351 -22.98 -0.64 24.55
CA THR A 351 -21.90 -0.10 23.73
C THR A 351 -20.74 -1.09 23.64
N TYR A 352 -19.95 -1.00 22.57
CA TYR A 352 -18.72 -1.77 22.47
C TYR A 352 -17.77 -1.51 23.67
N GLY A 353 -17.69 -0.25 24.13
CA GLY A 353 -16.90 0.13 25.29
C GLY A 353 -17.37 -0.53 26.59
N GLU A 354 -18.68 -0.58 26.83
CA GLU A 354 -19.25 -1.28 28.00
C GLU A 354 -18.90 -2.78 27.96
N LEU A 355 -19.00 -3.41 26.78
CA LEU A 355 -18.67 -4.82 26.60
C LEU A 355 -17.19 -5.10 26.87
N ALA A 356 -16.30 -4.22 26.41
CA ALA A 356 -14.86 -4.32 26.68
C ALA A 356 -14.53 -4.08 28.16
N SER A 357 -15.12 -3.09 28.80
CA SER A 357 -14.93 -2.80 30.23
C SER A 357 -15.43 -3.92 31.14
N GLU A 358 -16.49 -4.63 30.75
CA GLU A 358 -17.00 -5.77 31.53
C GLU A 358 -16.05 -6.97 31.51
N GLY A 359 -15.24 -7.13 30.45
CA GLY A 359 -14.24 -8.21 30.31
C GLY A 359 -14.82 -9.63 30.35
N ARG A 360 -16.14 -9.78 30.18
CA ARG A 360 -16.85 -11.07 30.25
C ARG A 360 -17.25 -11.52 28.86
N LYS A 361 -17.34 -12.84 28.66
CA LYS A 361 -17.92 -13.42 27.44
C LYS A 361 -19.41 -13.02 27.32
N PHE A 362 -19.84 -12.70 26.11
CA PHE A 362 -21.23 -12.35 25.79
C PHE A 362 -21.65 -12.99 24.46
N GLU A 363 -22.96 -13.09 24.22
CA GLU A 363 -23.45 -13.62 22.96
C GLU A 363 -23.56 -12.53 21.88
N VAL A 364 -23.10 -12.81 20.68
CA VAL A 364 -23.33 -11.98 19.48
C VAL A 364 -24.05 -12.76 18.39
N MET A 365 -24.68 -12.04 17.48
CA MET A 365 -25.39 -12.62 16.34
C MET A 365 -24.38 -13.01 15.26
N THR A 366 -24.32 -14.28 14.86
CA THR A 366 -23.54 -14.73 13.69
C THR A 366 -24.45 -15.18 12.55
N ARG A 367 -23.95 -15.14 11.31
CA ARG A 367 -24.60 -15.77 10.14
C ARG A 367 -24.15 -17.23 10.03
N GLY A 368 -24.92 -18.14 10.63
CA GLY A 368 -24.76 -19.57 10.33
C GLY A 368 -25.11 -19.90 8.86
N LYS A 369 -24.79 -21.14 8.41
CA LYS A 369 -25.02 -21.61 7.03
C LYS A 369 -26.45 -21.35 6.51
N CYS A 370 -27.47 -21.41 7.39
CA CYS A 370 -28.88 -21.24 7.02
C CYS A 370 -29.71 -20.32 7.93
N VAL A 371 -29.27 -19.99 9.15
CA VAL A 371 -30.05 -19.20 10.13
C VAL A 371 -29.08 -18.42 11.03
N PRO A 372 -29.37 -17.14 11.38
CA PRO A 372 -28.60 -16.44 12.40
C PRO A 372 -28.68 -17.17 13.76
N LYS A 373 -27.56 -17.32 14.46
CA LYS A 373 -27.48 -17.98 15.77
C LYS A 373 -26.68 -17.11 16.76
N PRO A 374 -26.92 -17.21 18.08
CA PRO A 374 -26.02 -16.64 19.08
C PRO A 374 -24.72 -17.44 19.14
N VAL A 375 -23.58 -16.76 19.27
CA VAL A 375 -22.26 -17.37 19.56
C VAL A 375 -21.54 -16.53 20.61
N LEU A 376 -20.72 -17.18 21.44
CA LEU A 376 -19.90 -16.51 22.45
C LEU A 376 -18.76 -15.71 21.83
N ALA A 377 -18.60 -14.48 22.30
CA ALA A 377 -17.53 -13.57 21.96
C ALA A 377 -17.02 -12.85 23.22
N TYR A 378 -15.85 -12.24 23.13
CA TYR A 378 -15.37 -11.26 24.10
C TYR A 378 -14.96 -9.97 23.37
N ALA A 379 -14.83 -8.88 24.12
CA ALA A 379 -14.46 -7.57 23.59
C ALA A 379 -13.27 -7.01 24.36
N GLU A 380 -12.38 -6.30 23.67
CA GLU A 380 -11.18 -5.70 24.24
C GLU A 380 -10.89 -4.33 23.61
N PHE A 381 -10.25 -3.44 24.38
CA PHE A 381 -9.78 -2.15 23.86
C PHE A 381 -8.49 -2.36 23.06
N ALA A 382 -8.44 -1.83 21.84
CA ALA A 382 -7.26 -1.90 20.97
C ALA A 382 -6.65 -0.52 20.69
N GLY A 383 -6.75 0.40 21.65
CA GLY A 383 -6.24 1.76 21.54
C GLY A 383 -7.20 2.72 20.86
N ALA A 384 -6.65 3.68 20.11
CA ALA A 384 -7.41 4.69 19.38
C ALA A 384 -7.01 4.71 17.90
N ALA A 385 -7.98 4.90 17.01
CA ALA A 385 -7.75 4.97 15.57
C ALA A 385 -8.75 5.91 14.88
N PRO A 386 -8.45 6.43 13.69
CA PRO A 386 -9.41 7.15 12.86
C PRO A 386 -10.63 6.27 12.52
N ILE A 387 -11.82 6.88 12.54
CA ILE A 387 -13.10 6.17 12.38
C ILE A 387 -13.83 6.61 11.13
N TYR A 388 -14.24 5.67 10.30
CA TYR A 388 -15.17 5.88 9.20
C TYR A 388 -16.61 5.77 9.70
N LYS A 389 -17.33 6.90 9.66
CA LYS A 389 -18.77 6.98 9.89
C LYS A 389 -19.53 6.75 8.60
N ILE A 390 -20.12 5.56 8.46
CA ILE A 390 -20.85 5.10 7.29
C ILE A 390 -22.35 5.22 7.58
N THR A 391 -23.07 6.02 6.79
CA THR A 391 -24.54 6.15 6.90
C THR A 391 -25.20 5.41 5.75
N LEU A 392 -26.18 4.55 6.06
CA LEU A 392 -26.96 3.81 5.06
C LEU A 392 -28.21 4.57 4.63
N ASP A 393 -28.79 4.16 3.51
CA ASP A 393 -30.02 4.76 2.97
C ASP A 393 -31.28 4.47 3.81
N SER A 394 -31.21 3.52 4.75
CA SER A 394 -32.17 3.34 5.83
C SER A 394 -32.08 4.39 6.93
N GLY A 395 -30.95 5.12 7.02
CA GLY A 395 -30.61 6.01 8.13
C GLY A 395 -29.81 5.34 9.26
N ARG A 396 -29.46 4.06 9.13
CA ARG A 396 -28.50 3.38 10.03
C ARG A 396 -27.10 4.00 9.91
N ILE A 397 -26.36 3.98 11.01
CA ILE A 397 -24.99 4.50 11.10
C ILE A 397 -24.09 3.38 11.62
N LEU A 398 -22.91 3.23 11.01
CA LEU A 398 -21.84 2.34 11.45
C LEU A 398 -20.57 3.18 11.61
N GLU A 399 -19.81 2.96 12.67
CA GLU A 399 -18.54 3.63 12.97
C GLU A 399 -17.43 2.56 13.10
N ARG A 400 -16.58 2.47 12.08
CA ARG A 400 -15.53 1.43 11.98
C ARG A 400 -14.15 2.01 11.71
N SER A 401 -13.13 1.34 12.24
CA SER A 401 -11.73 1.60 11.88
C SER A 401 -11.46 1.30 10.39
N GLU A 402 -10.39 1.88 9.85
CA GLU A 402 -10.02 1.73 8.43
C GLU A 402 -10.02 0.28 7.95
N HIS A 403 -9.46 -0.64 8.75
CA HIS A 403 -9.24 -2.04 8.36
C HIS A 403 -10.36 -2.99 8.79
N HIS A 404 -11.50 -2.48 9.28
CA HIS A 404 -12.63 -3.34 9.63
C HIS A 404 -13.29 -3.92 8.36
N ARG A 405 -13.59 -5.21 8.31
CA ARG A 405 -14.16 -5.82 7.09
C ARG A 405 -15.69 -5.85 7.11
N ILE A 406 -16.30 -5.15 6.16
CA ILE A 406 -17.76 -5.03 6.04
C ILE A 406 -18.25 -5.80 4.81
N GLY A 407 -19.33 -6.57 4.97
CA GLY A 407 -19.95 -7.35 3.92
C GLY A 407 -20.62 -6.49 2.83
N VAL A 408 -20.08 -6.53 1.62
CA VAL A 408 -20.56 -5.83 0.43
C VAL A 408 -21.06 -6.84 -0.60
N LEU A 409 -22.18 -6.53 -1.25
CA LEU A 409 -22.70 -7.34 -2.35
C LEU A 409 -21.90 -7.12 -3.63
N GLY A 410 -21.20 -8.16 -4.07
CA GLY A 410 -20.48 -8.23 -5.33
C GLY A 410 -21.35 -8.68 -6.52
N ARG A 411 -20.68 -9.05 -7.62
CA ARG A 411 -21.33 -9.62 -8.81
C ARG A 411 -22.03 -10.94 -8.43
N ARG A 412 -23.16 -11.24 -9.08
CA ARG A 412 -23.99 -12.45 -8.84
C ARG A 412 -24.52 -12.65 -7.40
N ASN A 413 -24.64 -11.59 -6.59
CA ASN A 413 -25.07 -11.66 -5.17
C ASN A 413 -24.13 -12.44 -4.24
N HIS A 414 -22.88 -12.64 -4.63
CA HIS A 414 -21.85 -13.07 -3.68
C HIS A 414 -21.61 -11.94 -2.66
N ILE A 415 -21.39 -12.30 -1.40
CA ILE A 415 -21.00 -11.32 -0.37
C ILE A 415 -19.48 -11.31 -0.31
N ASP A 416 -18.92 -10.18 -0.72
CA ASP A 416 -17.51 -9.85 -0.60
C ASP A 416 -17.28 -9.04 0.68
N TYR A 417 -16.03 -8.89 1.13
CA TYR A 417 -15.70 -8.12 2.32
C TYR A 417 -14.72 -7.00 1.97
N LYS A 418 -15.06 -5.77 2.33
CA LYS A 418 -14.26 -4.58 2.02
C LYS A 418 -13.97 -3.75 3.26
N PHE A 419 -12.86 -3.04 3.21
CA PHE A 419 -12.49 -2.03 4.19
C PHE A 419 -13.34 -0.75 4.04
N PRO A 420 -13.65 -0.02 5.12
CA PRO A 420 -14.27 1.29 5.06
C PRO A 420 -13.57 2.29 4.14
N SER A 421 -12.25 2.28 4.07
CA SER A 421 -11.48 3.11 3.14
C SER A 421 -11.76 2.79 1.67
N ASP A 422 -12.11 1.55 1.35
CA ASP A 422 -12.46 1.10 0.00
C ASP A 422 -13.95 1.29 -0.36
N LEU A 423 -14.79 1.61 0.63
CA LEU A 423 -16.22 1.79 0.41
C LEU A 423 -16.48 3.07 -0.37
N LYS A 424 -17.40 2.96 -1.33
CA LYS A 424 -17.87 4.11 -2.12
C LYS A 424 -19.36 4.35 -1.88
N ILE A 425 -19.78 5.62 -1.94
CA ILE A 425 -21.20 5.98 -1.92
C ILE A 425 -21.94 5.16 -3.01
N GLY A 426 -23.06 4.57 -2.64
CA GLY A 426 -23.85 3.69 -3.50
C GLY A 426 -23.46 2.21 -3.46
N ASN A 427 -22.35 1.82 -2.81
CA ASN A 427 -22.05 0.42 -2.50
C ASN A 427 -23.21 -0.22 -1.72
N ARG A 428 -23.44 -1.51 -1.93
CA ARG A 428 -24.57 -2.24 -1.35
C ARG A 428 -24.07 -3.15 -0.23
N LEU A 429 -24.35 -2.81 1.01
CA LEU A 429 -24.00 -3.62 2.16
C LEU A 429 -25.02 -4.75 2.37
N ALA A 430 -24.54 -5.88 2.86
CA ALA A 430 -25.37 -7.01 3.28
C ALA A 430 -25.91 -6.78 4.69
N VAL A 431 -27.22 -6.60 4.81
CA VAL A 431 -27.90 -6.26 6.07
C VAL A 431 -28.87 -7.37 6.44
N LEU A 432 -28.98 -7.71 7.72
CA LEU A 432 -29.96 -8.68 8.21
C LEU A 432 -31.38 -8.15 8.01
N THR A 433 -32.24 -8.97 7.40
CA THR A 433 -33.68 -8.73 7.27
C THR A 433 -34.39 -8.76 8.62
N LYS A 434 -33.96 -9.67 9.51
CA LYS A 434 -34.44 -9.79 10.88
C LYS A 434 -33.36 -10.37 11.79
N PRO A 435 -33.31 -9.98 13.07
CA PRO A 435 -32.47 -10.63 14.06
C PRO A 435 -32.92 -12.09 14.32
N PRO A 436 -32.04 -12.95 14.90
CA PRO A 436 -32.43 -14.28 15.39
C PRO A 436 -33.58 -14.20 16.41
N LYS A 437 -34.28 -15.33 16.59
CA LYS A 437 -35.33 -15.42 17.62
C LYS A 437 -34.69 -15.21 18.99
N ARG A 438 -35.10 -14.14 19.68
CA ARG A 438 -34.64 -13.80 21.03
C ARG A 438 -35.04 -14.92 22.00
N GLN A 439 -34.16 -15.26 22.95
CA GLN A 439 -34.58 -16.05 24.09
C GLN A 439 -35.65 -15.25 24.85
N GLU A 440 -36.85 -15.80 24.98
CA GLU A 440 -37.94 -15.08 25.61
C GLU A 440 -37.64 -14.86 27.09
N ASN A 441 -37.53 -13.60 27.51
CA ASN A 441 -37.42 -13.28 28.92
C ASN A 441 -38.76 -13.57 29.61
N ARG A 442 -38.97 -14.83 30.04
CA ARG A 442 -40.20 -15.30 30.69
C ARG A 442 -40.51 -14.56 32.00
N LYS A 443 -39.52 -13.87 32.59
CA LYS A 443 -39.67 -13.10 33.84
C LYS A 443 -40.17 -11.66 33.60
N GLY A 444 -39.78 -11.01 32.50
CA GLY A 444 -40.16 -9.64 32.15
C GLY A 444 -41.58 -9.54 31.56
N GLY A 445 -42.44 -8.66 32.10
CA GLY A 445 -43.74 -8.36 31.48
C GLY A 445 -44.79 -9.49 31.57
N ARG A 446 -44.68 -10.40 32.56
CA ARG A 446 -45.69 -11.45 32.81
C ARG A 446 -47.10 -10.90 32.96
N TRP A 447 -47.20 -9.70 33.52
CA TRP A 447 -48.43 -8.94 33.74
C TRP A 447 -48.97 -8.22 32.49
N LEU A 448 -48.15 -8.04 31.45
CA LEU A 448 -48.54 -7.40 30.20
C LEU A 448 -49.04 -8.48 29.26
N THR A 449 -50.35 -8.72 29.19
CA THR A 449 -50.94 -9.65 28.21
C THR A 449 -50.94 -9.04 26.81
N SER A 450 -51.20 -9.82 25.77
CA SER A 450 -51.32 -9.28 24.40
C SER A 450 -52.45 -8.26 24.28
N ASP A 451 -53.59 -8.47 24.94
CA ASP A 451 -54.70 -7.50 24.92
C ASP A 451 -54.35 -6.20 25.66
N ILE A 452 -53.66 -6.29 26.82
CA ILE A 452 -53.18 -5.10 27.54
C ILE A 452 -52.14 -4.36 26.69
N ALA A 453 -51.22 -5.10 26.04
CA ALA A 453 -50.20 -4.51 25.17
C ALA A 453 -50.82 -3.78 23.97
N LEU A 454 -51.85 -4.36 23.33
CA LEU A 454 -52.60 -3.74 22.24
C LEU A 454 -53.26 -2.44 22.71
N ALA A 455 -54.01 -2.49 23.82
CA ALA A 455 -54.67 -1.32 24.39
C ALA A 455 -53.67 -0.22 24.79
N VAL A 456 -52.54 -0.58 25.40
CA VAL A 456 -51.46 0.36 25.73
C VAL A 456 -50.89 1.01 24.47
N GLY A 457 -50.66 0.25 23.38
CA GLY A 457 -50.18 0.81 22.12
C GLY A 457 -51.13 1.86 21.54
N MET A 458 -52.44 1.57 21.54
CA MET A 458 -53.46 2.52 21.08
C MET A 458 -53.54 3.76 21.96
N LEU A 459 -53.38 3.61 23.28
CA LEU A 459 -53.37 4.74 24.21
C LEU A 459 -52.09 5.59 24.13
N ILE A 460 -50.97 5.03 23.66
CA ILE A 460 -49.75 5.81 23.44
C ILE A 460 -49.95 6.79 22.29
N GLY A 461 -50.63 6.40 21.22
CA GLY A 461 -50.96 7.29 20.11
C GLY A 461 -52.06 8.28 20.48
N ASP A 462 -53.32 7.85 20.33
CA ASP A 462 -54.50 8.73 20.44
C ASP A 462 -55.12 8.77 21.86
N GLY A 463 -54.42 8.24 22.87
CA GLY A 463 -54.90 8.23 24.24
C GLY A 463 -54.60 9.52 25.01
N SER A 464 -55.59 9.99 25.76
CA SER A 464 -55.41 10.97 26.84
C SER A 464 -55.04 10.23 28.13
N LEU A 465 -53.79 10.41 28.59
CA LEU A 465 -53.17 9.65 29.68
C LEU A 465 -53.06 10.46 30.99
N THR A 466 -54.15 11.10 31.42
CA THR A 466 -54.16 11.92 32.64
C THR A 466 -54.50 11.10 33.89
N ASP A 467 -54.02 11.53 35.06
CA ASP A 467 -54.39 10.92 36.35
C ASP A 467 -55.90 11.01 36.68
N ASN A 468 -56.58 11.99 36.08
CA ASN A 468 -58.02 12.20 36.24
C ASN A 468 -58.88 11.28 35.35
N GLY A 469 -58.26 10.59 34.39
CA GLY A 469 -58.94 9.61 33.55
C GLY A 469 -58.12 9.26 32.31
N VAL A 470 -58.08 7.97 32.00
CA VAL A 470 -57.49 7.47 30.75
C VAL A 470 -58.60 7.30 29.73
N LYS A 471 -58.52 8.04 28.63
CA LYS A 471 -59.54 8.06 27.57
C LYS A 471 -58.90 7.72 26.23
N PHE A 472 -59.61 6.94 25.42
CA PHE A 472 -59.29 6.70 24.03
C PHE A 472 -60.43 7.26 23.17
N THR A 473 -60.07 7.99 22.12
CA THR A 473 -61.03 8.62 21.22
C THR A 473 -60.59 8.36 19.79
N SER A 474 -61.49 7.91 18.94
CA SER A 474 -61.23 7.76 17.51
C SER A 474 -62.48 8.07 16.69
N SER A 475 -62.27 8.66 15.51
CA SER A 475 -63.34 8.89 14.53
C SER A 475 -63.71 7.63 13.74
N ASN A 476 -62.89 6.58 13.79
CA ASN A 476 -63.16 5.32 13.09
C ASN A 476 -63.81 4.30 14.05
N PRO A 477 -65.08 3.92 13.85
CA PRO A 477 -65.79 2.99 14.73
C PRO A 477 -65.11 1.61 14.84
N LEU A 478 -64.42 1.16 13.78
CA LEU A 478 -63.71 -0.12 13.79
C LEU A 478 -62.52 -0.08 14.75
N ILE A 479 -61.75 1.01 14.76
CA ILE A 479 -60.62 1.20 15.69
C ILE A 479 -61.14 1.24 17.13
N THR A 480 -62.23 1.97 17.38
CA THR A 480 -62.85 2.02 18.71
C THR A 480 -63.33 0.64 19.17
N SER A 481 -63.92 -0.16 18.27
CA SER A 481 -64.35 -1.53 18.58
C SER A 481 -63.17 -2.46 18.93
N ILE A 482 -62.02 -2.33 18.26
CA ILE A 482 -60.81 -3.08 18.61
C ILE A 482 -60.34 -2.70 20.02
N PHE A 483 -60.30 -1.40 20.31
CA PHE A 483 -59.87 -0.90 21.61
C PHE A 483 -60.80 -1.42 22.72
N GLU A 484 -62.12 -1.33 22.53
CA GLU A 484 -63.11 -1.86 23.45
C GLU A 484 -62.91 -3.37 23.69
N GLN A 485 -62.76 -4.16 22.62
CA GLN A 485 -62.53 -5.60 22.75
C GLN A 485 -61.25 -5.91 23.54
N ALA A 486 -60.17 -5.15 23.32
CA ALA A 486 -58.93 -5.29 24.07
C ALA A 486 -59.12 -4.95 25.56
N VAL A 487 -59.90 -3.92 25.88
CA VAL A 487 -60.25 -3.51 27.25
C VAL A 487 -61.11 -4.57 27.94
N VAL A 488 -62.11 -5.12 27.25
CA VAL A 488 -62.99 -6.22 27.72
C VAL A 488 -62.18 -7.47 28.01
N LYS A 489 -61.34 -7.93 27.06
CA LYS A 489 -60.47 -9.11 27.23
C LYS A 489 -59.45 -8.91 28.35
N SER A 490 -58.99 -7.68 28.55
CA SER A 490 -58.11 -7.30 29.67
C SER A 490 -58.81 -7.25 31.03
N LYS A 491 -60.13 -7.49 31.09
CA LYS A 491 -60.96 -7.42 32.31
C LYS A 491 -60.87 -6.06 33.03
N ASN A 492 -60.67 -5.00 32.26
CA ASN A 492 -60.49 -3.65 32.78
C ASN A 492 -61.86 -2.92 32.82
N PRO A 493 -62.24 -2.26 33.93
CA PRO A 493 -63.47 -1.47 33.97
C PRO A 493 -63.46 -0.32 32.97
N TYR A 494 -64.55 -0.10 32.25
CA TYR A 494 -64.67 0.95 31.25
C TYR A 494 -66.08 1.52 31.15
N SER A 495 -66.21 2.65 30.45
CA SER A 495 -67.49 3.20 29.99
C SER A 495 -67.33 3.79 28.60
N ILE A 496 -68.39 3.70 27.81
CA ILE A 496 -68.47 4.26 26.47
C ILE A 496 -69.54 5.34 26.46
N PHE A 497 -69.25 6.44 25.79
CA PHE A 497 -70.22 7.48 25.47
C PHE A 497 -69.86 8.11 24.13
N ASP A 498 -70.88 8.62 23.44
CA ASP A 498 -70.71 9.37 22.21
C ASP A 498 -70.48 10.85 22.55
N TYR A 499 -69.45 11.45 21.95
CA TYR A 499 -69.12 12.86 22.10
C TYR A 499 -68.76 13.43 20.72
N GLU A 500 -69.48 14.46 20.26
CA GLU A 500 -69.21 15.14 18.98
C GLU A 500 -69.06 14.19 17.77
N ARG A 501 -69.95 13.19 17.65
CA ARG A 501 -69.91 12.13 16.61
C ARG A 501 -68.69 11.19 16.67
N GLN A 502 -67.99 11.15 17.80
CA GLN A 502 -66.89 10.20 18.07
C GLN A 502 -67.24 9.33 19.28
N GLN A 503 -66.83 8.06 19.23
CA GLN A 503 -66.95 7.17 20.38
C GLN A 503 -65.76 7.36 21.32
N VAL A 504 -66.04 7.66 22.59
CA VAL A 504 -65.04 7.82 23.63
C VAL A 504 -65.09 6.63 24.58
N VAL A 505 -64.00 5.86 24.64
CA VAL A 505 -63.84 4.76 25.60
C VAL A 505 -63.00 5.24 26.78
N THR A 506 -63.64 5.39 27.94
CA THR A 506 -62.97 5.80 29.18
C THR A 506 -62.67 4.59 30.05
N ILE A 507 -61.40 4.42 30.41
CA ILE A 507 -60.96 3.43 31.39
C ILE A 507 -61.26 3.95 32.80
N ARG A 508 -62.08 3.20 33.55
CA ARG A 508 -62.47 3.56 34.91
C ARG A 508 -61.47 3.02 35.93
N LYS A 509 -61.25 3.78 37.01
CA LYS A 509 -60.60 3.27 38.22
C LYS A 509 -61.50 2.18 38.81
N GLY A 510 -60.97 1.00 39.09
CA GLY A 510 -61.75 -0.08 39.71
C GLY A 510 -62.30 0.35 41.08
N GLN A 511 -63.51 -0.07 41.44
CA GLN A 511 -64.07 0.22 42.76
C GLN A 511 -63.24 -0.46 43.85
N GLN A 512 -62.86 0.29 44.90
CA GLN A 512 -62.41 -0.27 46.16
C GLN A 512 -63.63 -0.68 46.98
N GLN A 513 -63.94 -1.97 47.08
CA GLN A 513 -64.81 -2.45 48.17
C GLN A 513 -63.95 -2.74 49.40
N LYS A 514 -64.38 -2.24 50.57
CA LYS A 514 -63.84 -2.61 51.88
C LYS A 514 -64.23 -4.06 52.17
N GLY A 515 -63.27 -4.98 52.07
CA GLY A 515 -63.44 -6.40 52.41
C GLY A 515 -62.32 -7.25 51.84
N ASN A 516 -61.74 -8.13 52.67
CA ASN A 516 -60.39 -8.68 52.51
C ASN A 516 -60.10 -9.61 51.32
N ASN A 517 -60.99 -9.80 50.35
CA ASN A 517 -60.70 -10.66 49.19
C ASN A 517 -61.45 -10.21 47.93
N LEU A 518 -60.88 -9.26 47.16
CA LEU A 518 -60.96 -9.14 45.69
C LEU A 518 -60.30 -7.82 45.20
N LYS A 519 -58.98 -7.84 44.94
CA LYS A 519 -58.30 -6.76 44.19
C LYS A 519 -58.67 -6.84 42.69
N LYS A 520 -59.84 -6.36 42.27
CA LYS A 520 -60.11 -6.06 40.84
C LYS A 520 -59.32 -4.82 40.42
N ARG A 521 -58.00 -5.00 40.22
CA ARG A 521 -57.09 -3.98 39.68
C ARG A 521 -57.50 -3.65 38.25
N ALA A 522 -57.53 -2.37 37.89
CA ALA A 522 -57.62 -1.90 36.49
C ALA A 522 -56.28 -2.21 35.78
N PRO A 523 -56.16 -3.32 35.01
CA PRO A 523 -54.86 -3.84 34.59
C PRO A 523 -54.15 -2.91 33.60
N ILE A 524 -54.92 -2.24 32.73
CA ILE A 524 -54.37 -1.29 31.75
C ILE A 524 -53.84 -0.04 32.46
N LEU A 525 -54.57 0.50 33.45
CA LEU A 525 -54.11 1.66 34.21
C LEU A 525 -52.82 1.35 34.99
N TRP A 526 -52.75 0.15 35.57
CA TRP A 526 -51.55 -0.31 36.27
C TRP A 526 -50.37 -0.54 35.31
N ALA A 527 -50.63 -1.04 34.10
CA ALA A 527 -49.64 -1.16 33.03
C ALA A 527 -49.05 0.20 32.64
N LEU A 528 -49.90 1.21 32.41
CA LEU A 528 -49.46 2.58 32.09
C LEU A 528 -48.60 3.18 33.20
N LYS A 529 -48.96 2.95 34.47
CA LYS A 529 -48.14 3.39 35.62
C LYS A 529 -46.79 2.68 35.65
N LYS A 530 -46.75 1.37 35.42
CA LYS A 530 -45.50 0.58 35.40
C LYS A 530 -44.59 0.92 34.22
N LEU A 531 -45.14 1.35 33.09
CA LEU A 531 -44.39 1.84 31.93
C LEU A 531 -44.01 3.31 32.04
N ASN A 532 -44.38 4.00 33.12
CA ASN A 532 -44.14 5.43 33.32
C ASN A 532 -44.75 6.32 32.22
N LEU A 533 -45.95 5.97 31.74
CA LEU A 533 -46.64 6.65 30.64
C LEU A 533 -47.73 7.63 31.10
N LEU A 534 -48.16 7.58 32.37
CA LEU A 534 -49.15 8.52 32.91
C LEU A 534 -48.58 9.94 32.98
N ASN A 535 -49.42 10.93 32.66
CA ASN A 535 -49.09 12.36 32.57
C ASN A 535 -47.93 12.70 31.64
N LYS A 536 -47.57 11.81 30.70
CA LYS A 536 -46.56 12.08 29.67
C LYS A 536 -47.20 12.72 28.45
N THR A 537 -46.52 13.75 27.91
CA THR A 537 -46.89 14.38 26.63
C THR A 537 -46.39 13.55 25.46
N SER A 538 -46.90 13.79 24.24
CA SER A 538 -46.47 13.06 23.03
C SER A 538 -44.94 13.06 22.81
N ARG A 539 -44.25 14.13 23.21
CA ARG A 539 -42.77 14.25 23.17
C ARG A 539 -42.05 13.42 24.24
N THR A 540 -42.67 13.20 25.40
CA THR A 540 -42.03 12.58 26.58
C THR A 540 -42.52 11.16 26.86
N LYS A 541 -43.46 10.63 26.07
CA LYS A 541 -43.81 9.20 26.06
C LYS A 541 -42.60 8.40 25.56
N ILE A 542 -42.03 7.57 26.44
CA ILE A 542 -40.87 6.71 26.15
C ILE A 542 -41.23 5.29 26.61
N LEU A 543 -41.03 4.31 25.74
CA LEU A 543 -41.11 2.90 26.14
C LEU A 543 -39.80 2.47 26.78
N PRO A 544 -39.80 1.87 27.98
CA PRO A 544 -38.58 1.38 28.63
C PRO A 544 -37.85 0.33 27.78
N ASP A 545 -36.51 0.28 27.84
CA ASP A 545 -35.71 -0.59 26.96
C ASP A 545 -36.04 -2.09 27.10
N TRP A 546 -36.39 -2.54 28.31
CA TRP A 546 -36.80 -3.93 28.56
C TRP A 546 -38.02 -4.36 27.72
N THR A 547 -38.83 -3.41 27.23
CA THR A 547 -39.97 -3.72 26.35
C THR A 547 -39.52 -4.26 24.99
N ARG A 548 -38.29 -3.96 24.54
CA ARG A 548 -37.72 -4.58 23.34
C ARG A 548 -37.58 -6.10 23.52
N CYS A 549 -37.34 -6.57 24.73
CA CYS A 549 -37.19 -7.99 25.08
C CYS A 549 -38.53 -8.73 25.31
N LEU A 550 -39.69 -8.09 25.06
CA LEU A 550 -41.00 -8.74 25.22
C LEU A 550 -41.15 -9.99 24.33
N PRO A 551 -41.92 -11.02 24.75
CA PRO A 551 -42.32 -12.13 23.88
C PRO A 551 -42.96 -11.64 22.57
N GLU A 552 -42.75 -12.38 21.48
CA GLU A 552 -43.07 -11.93 20.11
C GLU A 552 -44.53 -11.48 19.96
N LYS A 553 -45.48 -12.27 20.49
CA LYS A 553 -46.91 -11.96 20.45
C LYS A 553 -47.28 -10.67 21.20
N LYS A 554 -46.58 -10.35 22.29
CA LYS A 554 -46.84 -9.13 23.10
C LYS A 554 -46.22 -7.90 22.46
N ALA A 555 -45.01 -8.03 21.94
CA ALA A 555 -44.36 -6.97 21.18
C ALA A 555 -45.17 -6.62 19.92
N LEU A 556 -45.69 -7.63 19.21
CA LEU A 556 -46.51 -7.44 18.02
C LEU A 556 -47.84 -6.75 18.36
N ALA A 557 -48.45 -7.09 19.49
CA ALA A 557 -49.66 -6.41 19.97
C ALA A 557 -49.43 -4.93 20.26
N LEU A 558 -48.34 -4.62 20.98
CA LEU A 558 -47.97 -3.24 21.28
C LEU A 558 -47.67 -2.44 20.00
N PHE A 559 -46.89 -3.04 19.08
CA PHE A 559 -46.62 -2.47 17.77
C PHE A 559 -47.91 -2.23 16.97
N HIS A 560 -48.82 -3.21 16.92
CA HIS A 560 -50.09 -3.09 16.21
C HIS A 560 -50.94 -1.93 16.73
N GLY A 561 -51.03 -1.77 18.06
CA GLY A 561 -51.76 -0.65 18.65
C GLY A 561 -51.20 0.74 18.26
N LEU A 562 -49.88 0.86 18.16
CA LEU A 562 -49.22 2.08 17.68
C LEU A 562 -49.51 2.35 16.19
N ILE A 563 -49.52 1.32 15.35
CA ILE A 563 -49.82 1.47 13.92
C ILE A 563 -51.30 1.80 13.68
N LEU A 564 -52.22 1.28 14.50
CA LEU A 564 -53.65 1.57 14.39
C LEU A 564 -53.98 3.05 14.66
N THR A 565 -53.17 3.74 15.46
CA THR A 565 -53.36 5.15 15.80
C THR A 565 -52.49 6.03 14.91
N ASP A 566 -51.29 6.38 15.37
CA ASP A 566 -50.31 7.26 14.70
C ASP A 566 -49.64 6.64 13.45
N GLY A 567 -49.98 5.40 13.09
CA GLY A 567 -49.50 4.75 11.89
C GLY A 567 -50.28 5.15 10.64
N TYR A 568 -49.64 5.07 9.49
CA TYR A 568 -50.25 5.29 8.18
C TYR A 568 -49.89 4.17 7.21
N ILE A 569 -50.74 3.98 6.20
CA ILE A 569 -50.47 3.08 5.08
C ILE A 569 -50.51 3.92 3.81
N TYR A 570 -49.45 3.90 3.03
CA TYR A 570 -49.37 4.65 1.77
C TYR A 570 -48.87 3.73 0.65
N GLY A 571 -49.77 3.43 -0.29
CA GLY A 571 -49.56 2.39 -1.30
C GLY A 571 -49.30 1.04 -0.61
N SER A 572 -48.09 0.53 -0.73
CA SER A 572 -47.67 -0.76 -0.14
C SER A 572 -46.60 -0.58 0.94
N ARG A 573 -46.67 0.50 1.72
CA ARG A 573 -45.78 0.78 2.86
C ARG A 573 -46.62 1.07 4.09
N ILE A 574 -46.10 0.64 5.24
CA ILE A 574 -46.60 1.02 6.55
C ILE A 574 -45.61 2.05 7.10
N GLY A 575 -46.11 3.14 7.67
CA GLY A 575 -45.28 4.10 8.36
C GLY A 575 -45.82 4.43 9.74
N TYR A 576 -44.98 5.06 10.53
CA TYR A 576 -45.28 5.56 11.86
C TYR A 576 -44.59 6.91 12.06
N GLY A 577 -45.33 7.90 12.52
CA GLY A 577 -44.81 9.23 12.81
C GLY A 577 -44.98 9.57 14.29
N SER A 578 -43.96 10.18 14.91
CA SER A 578 -44.05 10.66 16.28
C SER A 578 -43.12 11.85 16.51
N THR A 579 -43.48 12.72 17.46
CA THR A 579 -42.57 13.75 17.99
C THR A 579 -41.55 13.16 18.98
N SER A 580 -41.73 11.92 19.43
CA SER A 580 -40.78 11.17 20.26
C SER A 580 -39.85 10.31 19.40
N LYS A 581 -38.55 10.66 19.39
CA LYS A 581 -37.51 9.87 18.71
C LYS A 581 -37.46 8.44 19.23
N ASN A 582 -37.55 8.29 20.55
CA ASN A 582 -37.49 6.99 21.24
C ASN A 582 -38.64 6.06 20.82
N LEU A 583 -39.86 6.58 20.63
CA LEU A 583 -40.98 5.77 20.14
C LEU A 583 -40.76 5.34 18.70
N ARG A 584 -40.32 6.24 17.82
CA ARG A 584 -39.98 5.90 16.44
C ARG A 584 -38.90 4.82 16.37
N ASP A 585 -37.84 4.94 17.19
CA ASP A 585 -36.75 3.96 17.23
C ASP A 585 -37.23 2.60 17.77
N TRP A 586 -38.12 2.61 18.77
CA TRP A 586 -38.76 1.39 19.24
C TRP A 586 -39.60 0.71 18.15
N VAL A 587 -40.40 1.49 17.41
CA VAL A 587 -41.22 0.99 16.30
C VAL A 587 -40.35 0.42 15.17
N ALA A 588 -39.26 1.11 14.82
CA ALA A 588 -38.30 0.63 13.83
C ALA A 588 -37.64 -0.69 14.25
N ASP A 589 -37.22 -0.80 15.51
CA ASP A 589 -36.66 -2.03 16.10
C ASP A 589 -37.66 -3.18 16.11
N ALA A 590 -38.90 -2.90 16.52
CA ALA A 590 -39.98 -3.88 16.56
C ALA A 590 -40.33 -4.38 15.15
N ALA A 591 -40.46 -3.47 14.17
CA ALA A 591 -40.72 -3.84 12.79
C ALA A 591 -39.58 -4.68 12.20
N TRP A 592 -38.32 -4.30 12.45
CA TRP A 592 -37.16 -5.08 12.02
C TRP A 592 -37.13 -6.47 12.66
N ARG A 593 -37.49 -6.59 13.95
CA ARG A 593 -37.68 -7.88 14.64
C ARG A 593 -38.73 -8.76 13.95
N PHE A 594 -39.77 -8.16 13.40
CA PHE A 594 -40.80 -8.90 12.65
C PHE A 594 -40.44 -9.20 11.20
N GLY A 595 -39.24 -8.79 10.73
CA GLY A 595 -38.78 -8.98 9.36
C GLY A 595 -39.22 -7.90 8.40
N CYS A 596 -39.60 -6.72 8.93
CA CYS A 596 -40.00 -5.55 8.17
C CYS A 596 -39.08 -4.37 8.46
N PRO A 597 -37.82 -4.39 8.00
CA PRO A 597 -36.94 -3.23 8.11
C PRO A 597 -37.52 -2.04 7.32
N GLY A 598 -37.06 -0.84 7.66
CA GLY A 598 -37.55 0.40 7.07
C GLY A 598 -36.55 1.54 7.12
N VAL A 599 -36.94 2.67 6.53
CA VAL A 599 -36.21 3.93 6.59
C VAL A 599 -36.64 4.69 7.83
N ILE A 600 -35.67 5.26 8.54
CA ILE A 600 -35.90 6.26 9.58
C ILE A 600 -35.55 7.66 9.07
N ARG A 601 -36.39 8.64 9.38
CA ARG A 601 -36.24 10.03 8.94
C ARG A 601 -36.56 11.00 10.06
N GLU A 602 -35.89 12.14 10.06
CA GLU A 602 -36.25 13.31 10.85
C GLU A 602 -36.74 14.40 9.89
N LYS A 603 -37.92 14.93 10.13
CA LYS A 603 -38.50 16.07 9.41
C LYS A 603 -38.56 17.26 10.35
N LYS A 604 -38.05 18.41 9.93
CA LYS A 604 -38.27 19.66 10.63
C LYS A 604 -39.66 20.19 10.26
N MET A 605 -40.46 20.49 11.28
CA MET A 605 -41.77 21.14 11.14
C MET A 605 -41.61 22.65 11.01
N GLN A 606 -42.68 23.35 10.57
CA GLN A 606 -42.67 24.80 10.39
C GLN A 606 -42.37 25.56 11.69
N ASP A 607 -42.73 24.99 12.84
CA ASP A 607 -42.45 25.52 14.18
C ASP A 607 -41.02 25.22 14.68
N GLY A 608 -40.15 24.67 13.81
CA GLY A 608 -38.79 24.27 14.15
C GLY A 608 -38.66 22.94 14.90
N SER A 609 -39.78 22.34 15.33
CA SER A 609 -39.77 21.06 16.05
C SER A 609 -39.44 19.88 15.11
N SER A 610 -38.89 18.81 15.69
CA SER A 610 -38.54 17.61 14.94
C SER A 610 -39.66 16.57 14.99
N PHE A 611 -40.04 16.05 13.83
CA PHE A 611 -40.96 14.95 13.66
C PHE A 611 -40.22 13.72 13.12
N TYR A 612 -40.27 12.63 13.85
CA TYR A 612 -39.54 11.41 13.55
C TYR A 612 -40.45 10.40 12.87
N VAL A 613 -40.01 9.90 11.73
CA VAL A 613 -40.81 9.01 10.89
C VAL A 613 -40.06 7.71 10.66
N TRP A 614 -40.77 6.60 10.76
CA TRP A 614 -40.34 5.30 10.26
C TRP A 614 -41.25 4.90 9.08
N ASP A 615 -40.66 4.39 8.00
CA ASP A 615 -41.38 3.86 6.84
C ASP A 615 -40.85 2.47 6.49
N SER A 616 -41.72 1.48 6.41
CA SER A 616 -41.34 0.14 5.98
C SER A 616 -40.80 0.14 4.55
N PHE A 617 -39.88 -0.79 4.31
CA PHE A 617 -39.52 -1.17 2.97
C PHE A 617 -40.68 -1.93 2.31
N ARG A 618 -41.04 -1.54 1.09
CA ARG A 618 -42.21 -2.02 0.35
C ARG A 618 -42.24 -3.55 0.26
N GLU A 619 -41.10 -4.15 -0.06
CA GLU A 619 -40.94 -5.58 -0.27
C GLU A 619 -41.05 -6.45 0.99
N PHE A 620 -41.06 -5.87 2.20
CA PHE A 620 -41.24 -6.60 3.46
C PHE A 620 -42.59 -6.34 4.13
N THR A 621 -43.38 -5.42 3.57
CA THR A 621 -44.68 -5.04 4.13
C THR A 621 -45.69 -6.20 4.14
N PRO A 622 -45.84 -7.01 3.06
CA PRO A 622 -46.78 -8.13 3.06
C PRO A 622 -46.52 -9.16 4.17
N ASP A 623 -45.24 -9.47 4.44
CA ASP A 623 -44.84 -10.43 5.48
C ASP A 623 -45.26 -9.95 6.89
N LEU A 624 -45.20 -8.64 7.13
CA LEU A 624 -45.64 -8.02 8.40
C LEU A 624 -47.17 -8.02 8.53
N VAL A 625 -47.89 -7.65 7.47
CA VAL A 625 -49.36 -7.63 7.47
C VAL A 625 -49.91 -9.02 7.75
N LYS A 626 -49.40 -10.04 7.04
CA LYS A 626 -49.78 -11.44 7.27
C LYS A 626 -49.55 -11.85 8.72
N LYS A 627 -48.42 -11.47 9.29
CA LYS A 627 -48.07 -11.81 10.68
C LYS A 627 -48.99 -11.15 11.71
N ILE A 628 -49.44 -9.92 11.45
CA ILE A 628 -50.45 -9.24 12.27
C ILE A 628 -51.80 -9.99 12.14
N ALA A 629 -52.21 -10.34 10.92
CA ALA A 629 -53.45 -11.08 10.67
C ALA A 629 -53.47 -12.45 11.37
N ASP A 630 -52.37 -13.21 11.27
CA ASP A 630 -52.21 -14.52 11.91
C ASP A 630 -52.39 -14.48 13.44
N VAL A 631 -52.04 -13.35 14.08
CA VAL A 631 -52.10 -13.19 15.54
C VAL A 631 -53.44 -12.66 16.04
N PHE A 632 -54.13 -11.83 15.24
CA PHE A 632 -55.33 -11.11 15.67
C PHE A 632 -56.64 -11.53 14.96
N HIS A 633 -56.62 -12.54 14.07
CA HIS A 633 -57.73 -13.09 13.28
C HIS A 633 -58.37 -12.11 12.25
N SER A 634 -59.12 -12.67 11.28
CA SER A 634 -59.47 -12.10 9.95
C SER A 634 -60.05 -10.68 9.90
N LYS A 635 -60.70 -10.17 10.96
CA LYS A 635 -61.18 -8.77 10.99
C LYS A 635 -60.05 -7.72 10.99
N ALA A 636 -58.81 -8.13 11.29
CA ALA A 636 -57.64 -7.27 11.20
C ALA A 636 -57.25 -6.95 9.75
N GLU A 637 -57.53 -7.85 8.78
CA GLU A 637 -57.33 -7.56 7.35
C GLU A 637 -58.26 -6.42 6.93
N ASP A 638 -59.56 -6.51 7.25
CA ASP A 638 -60.56 -5.49 6.91
C ASP A 638 -60.23 -4.09 7.45
N ILE A 639 -59.55 -4.00 8.59
CA ILE A 639 -59.19 -2.72 9.23
C ILE A 639 -57.85 -2.18 8.72
N PHE A 640 -56.89 -3.07 8.43
CA PHE A 640 -55.68 -2.70 7.69
C PHE A 640 -56.05 -2.16 6.30
N PHE A 641 -57.08 -2.73 5.67
CA PHE A 641 -57.68 -2.22 4.43
C PHE A 641 -58.62 -1.01 4.67
N SER A 642 -59.20 -0.81 5.86
CA SER A 642 -60.01 0.40 6.16
C SER A 642 -59.20 1.69 6.23
N LYS A 643 -57.89 1.62 6.55
CA LYS A 643 -56.95 2.75 6.40
C LYS A 643 -56.50 2.96 4.94
N VAL A 644 -56.93 2.11 4.01
CA VAL A 644 -56.60 2.20 2.59
C VAL A 644 -57.79 2.82 1.85
N ASN A 645 -57.58 3.96 1.19
CA ASN A 645 -58.47 4.34 0.09
C ASN A 645 -58.37 3.23 -0.97
N ASN A 646 -59.48 2.53 -1.21
CA ASN A 646 -59.60 1.33 -2.04
C ASN A 646 -58.98 1.42 -3.45
N GLU A 647 -58.59 2.61 -3.93
CA GLU A 647 -58.00 2.82 -5.25
C GLU A 647 -56.47 2.64 -5.32
N THR A 648 -55.75 2.51 -4.20
CA THR A 648 -54.26 2.58 -4.20
C THR A 648 -53.51 1.26 -3.96
N LEU A 649 -54.22 0.14 -3.84
CA LEU A 649 -53.62 -1.21 -3.74
C LEU A 649 -53.33 -1.86 -5.10
N PHE A 650 -53.44 -1.11 -6.20
CA PHE A 650 -52.80 -1.51 -7.45
C PHE A 650 -51.29 -1.48 -7.26
N ILE A 651 -50.64 -2.62 -7.43
CA ILE A 651 -49.19 -2.72 -7.63
C ILE A 651 -48.87 -1.81 -8.83
N PRO A 652 -48.23 -0.63 -8.67
CA PRO A 652 -47.84 0.12 -9.84
C PRO A 652 -46.69 -0.68 -10.45
N THR A 653 -46.91 -1.15 -11.68
CA THR A 653 -45.95 -1.70 -12.65
C THR A 653 -44.83 -0.72 -13.03
N GLN A 654 -44.63 0.35 -12.26
CA GLN A 654 -43.49 1.23 -12.42
C GLN A 654 -42.24 0.61 -11.79
N ARG A 655 -41.28 0.33 -12.67
CA ARG A 655 -39.92 -0.17 -12.46
C ARG A 655 -39.06 0.70 -11.52
N ARG A 656 -39.52 1.06 -10.32
CA ARG A 656 -38.63 1.55 -9.25
C ARG A 656 -37.92 0.33 -8.65
N ARG A 657 -36.58 0.36 -8.68
CA ARG A 657 -35.69 -0.72 -8.20
C ARG A 657 -36.02 -1.11 -6.75
N LEU A 658 -36.81 -2.16 -6.54
CA LEU A 658 -37.04 -2.79 -5.23
C LEU A 658 -35.70 -3.16 -4.60
N ARG A 659 -35.59 -3.16 -3.25
CA ARG A 659 -34.35 -3.68 -2.64
C ARG A 659 -34.27 -5.17 -2.93
N LYS A 660 -33.06 -5.63 -3.25
CA LYS A 660 -32.82 -7.02 -3.60
C LYS A 660 -32.78 -7.82 -2.30
N LYS A 661 -33.85 -8.58 -1.99
CA LYS A 661 -33.78 -9.69 -1.02
C LYS A 661 -32.79 -10.70 -1.58
N ILE A 662 -31.68 -10.94 -0.87
CA ILE A 662 -30.70 -11.97 -1.27
C ILE A 662 -31.25 -13.34 -0.90
N ASN A 663 -31.77 -13.44 0.33
CA ASN A 663 -32.47 -14.58 0.87
C ASN A 663 -33.45 -14.11 1.97
N LYS A 664 -34.06 -15.06 2.69
CA LYS A 664 -35.02 -14.76 3.78
C LYS A 664 -34.43 -13.96 4.95
N TYR A 665 -33.10 -13.92 5.09
CA TYR A 665 -32.39 -13.38 6.24
C TYR A 665 -31.53 -12.16 5.93
N VAL A 666 -31.20 -11.89 4.66
CA VAL A 666 -30.31 -10.80 4.27
C VAL A 666 -30.87 -10.02 3.08
N HIS A 667 -30.82 -8.69 3.17
CA HIS A 667 -31.16 -7.76 2.10
C HIS A 667 -30.04 -6.75 1.86
N ALA A 668 -30.16 -6.01 0.76
CA ALA A 668 -29.18 -5.00 0.37
C ALA A 668 -29.59 -3.59 0.85
N GLU A 669 -28.67 -2.88 1.51
CA GLU A 669 -28.78 -1.44 1.78
C GLU A 669 -27.66 -0.65 1.12
N ARG A 670 -27.94 0.57 0.68
CA ARG A 670 -26.92 1.39 0.00
C ARG A 670 -26.23 2.29 0.98
N VAL A 671 -24.92 2.44 0.82
CA VAL A 671 -24.15 3.49 1.48
C VAL A 671 -24.60 4.84 0.94
N LYS A 672 -25.08 5.70 1.84
CA LYS A 672 -25.57 7.06 1.55
C LYS A 672 -24.45 8.10 1.73
N SER A 673 -23.65 7.99 2.78
CA SER A 673 -22.48 8.84 3.02
C SER A 673 -21.41 8.11 3.82
N ILE A 674 -20.17 8.60 3.70
CA ILE A 674 -18.99 8.13 4.42
C ILE A 674 -18.22 9.37 4.87
N HIS A 675 -17.87 9.44 6.14
CA HIS A 675 -17.08 10.53 6.70
C HIS A 675 -15.95 9.96 7.56
N LEU A 676 -14.72 10.39 7.31
CA LEU A 676 -13.61 10.11 8.22
C LEU A 676 -13.70 11.06 9.42
N LEU A 677 -13.69 10.49 10.62
CA LEU A 677 -13.68 11.18 11.90
C LEU A 677 -12.27 11.09 12.50
N SER A 678 -11.99 12.00 13.44
CA SER A 678 -10.77 11.98 14.25
C SER A 678 -10.63 10.67 15.03
N GLU A 679 -9.44 10.44 15.58
CA GLU A 679 -9.15 9.29 16.41
C GLU A 679 -10.16 9.15 17.57
N ARG A 680 -10.67 7.93 17.74
CA ARG A 680 -11.55 7.54 18.85
C ARG A 680 -11.09 6.21 19.42
N PRO A 681 -11.41 5.92 20.70
CA PRO A 681 -11.20 4.61 21.28
C PRO A 681 -11.89 3.52 20.46
N ILE A 682 -11.15 2.47 20.12
CA ILE A 682 -11.64 1.32 19.35
C ILE A 682 -11.68 0.06 20.20
N VAL A 683 -12.68 -0.77 19.89
CA VAL A 683 -12.90 -2.05 20.53
C VAL A 683 -13.00 -3.13 19.47
N CYS A 684 -12.31 -4.24 19.70
CA CYS A 684 -12.34 -5.40 18.83
C CYS A 684 -13.18 -6.48 19.49
N ILE A 685 -13.91 -7.24 18.68
CA ILE A 685 -14.71 -8.37 19.15
C ILE A 685 -14.08 -9.64 18.59
N THR A 686 -13.80 -10.59 19.47
CA THR A 686 -13.25 -11.89 19.12
C THR A 686 -14.27 -12.97 19.41
N MET A 687 -14.58 -13.78 18.39
CA MET A 687 -15.49 -14.93 18.52
C MET A 687 -14.70 -16.12 19.09
N VAL A 688 -15.25 -16.79 20.12
CA VAL A 688 -14.53 -17.87 20.85
C VAL A 688 -14.92 -19.28 20.37
N ASP A 689 -16.17 -19.46 19.94
CA ASP A 689 -16.72 -20.77 19.58
C ASP A 689 -17.51 -20.71 18.26
N SER A 690 -16.91 -20.11 17.22
CA SER A 690 -17.57 -19.97 15.92
C SER A 690 -16.83 -20.70 14.80
N ASP A 691 -17.56 -21.49 14.03
CA ASP A 691 -17.11 -22.00 12.72
C ASP A 691 -17.03 -20.89 11.65
N THR A 692 -17.36 -19.63 12.00
CA THR A 692 -17.36 -18.51 11.06
C THR A 692 -16.77 -17.23 11.69
N PRO A 693 -15.97 -16.46 10.96
CA PRO A 693 -15.48 -15.15 11.39
C PRO A 693 -16.58 -14.07 11.43
N LEU A 694 -17.83 -14.44 11.15
CA LEU A 694 -18.87 -13.49 10.80
C LEU A 694 -19.75 -13.19 11.99
N TYR A 695 -19.97 -11.90 12.24
CA TYR A 695 -20.95 -11.43 13.21
C TYR A 695 -21.81 -10.31 12.59
N CYS A 696 -22.86 -9.90 13.28
CA CYS A 696 -23.87 -8.99 12.72
C CYS A 696 -24.20 -7.84 13.66
N THR A 697 -23.92 -6.61 13.21
CA THR A 697 -24.32 -5.33 13.82
C THR A 697 -25.48 -4.70 13.05
N PRO A 698 -26.57 -5.46 12.89
CA PRO A 698 -27.41 -5.48 11.69
C PRO A 698 -26.77 -5.60 10.29
N VAL A 699 -25.52 -5.14 10.08
CA VAL A 699 -24.75 -5.41 8.86
C VAL A 699 -23.89 -6.65 9.07
N LEU A 700 -23.70 -7.45 8.02
CA LEU A 700 -22.81 -8.60 8.06
C LEU A 700 -21.36 -8.12 8.06
N GLU A 701 -20.63 -8.46 9.11
CA GLU A 701 -19.26 -8.01 9.34
C GLU A 701 -18.37 -9.21 9.59
N HIS A 702 -17.07 -8.98 9.38
CA HIS A 702 -16.05 -9.99 9.55
C HIS A 702 -15.11 -9.53 10.66
N ASN A 703 -15.01 -10.37 11.70
CA ASN A 703 -14.09 -10.21 12.82
C ASN A 703 -12.92 -11.19 12.72
N SER A 704 -11.95 -10.99 13.60
CA SER A 704 -11.01 -12.03 13.98
C SER A 704 -11.73 -13.08 14.83
N TYR A 705 -11.45 -14.35 14.61
CA TYR A 705 -11.90 -15.39 15.54
C TYR A 705 -10.76 -16.32 15.92
N GLU A 706 -10.82 -16.75 17.17
CA GLU A 706 -9.88 -17.71 17.73
C GLU A 706 -10.41 -19.12 17.44
N TRP A 707 -9.57 -19.99 16.89
CA TRP A 707 -9.88 -21.41 16.78
C TRP A 707 -9.05 -22.19 17.77
N LYS A 708 -9.69 -22.61 18.88
CA LYS A 708 -9.07 -23.54 19.82
C LYS A 708 -9.12 -24.97 19.29
N LEU A 709 -7.95 -25.56 19.07
CA LEU A 709 -7.81 -26.99 18.83
C LEU A 709 -8.14 -27.73 20.14
N GLY A 710 -8.90 -28.82 20.07
CA GLY A 710 -9.21 -29.65 21.25
C GLY A 710 -8.00 -30.39 21.85
N ALA A 711 -6.81 -30.12 21.34
CA ALA A 711 -5.53 -30.69 21.73
C ALA A 711 -4.75 -29.65 22.56
N SER A 712 -3.93 -30.09 23.52
CA SER A 712 -3.08 -29.18 24.30
C SER A 712 -1.70 -29.03 23.66
N SER A 713 -1.04 -27.89 23.89
CA SER A 713 0.31 -27.58 23.41
C SER A 713 1.32 -28.66 23.81
N ALA A 714 1.17 -29.22 25.02
CA ALA A 714 1.98 -30.33 25.53
C ALA A 714 1.90 -31.61 24.67
N GLN A 715 0.79 -31.86 23.98
CA GLN A 715 0.64 -33.03 23.10
C GLN A 715 1.46 -32.91 21.81
N PHE A 716 1.96 -31.71 21.50
CA PHE A 716 2.73 -31.41 20.28
C PHE A 716 4.12 -30.84 20.58
N ALA A 717 4.58 -30.90 21.84
CA ALA A 717 5.94 -30.51 22.20
C ALA A 717 6.96 -31.36 21.43
N GLY A 718 7.81 -30.71 20.62
CA GLY A 718 8.83 -31.37 19.80
C GLY A 718 8.33 -31.99 18.49
N ARG A 719 7.11 -31.66 18.04
CA ARG A 719 6.56 -32.04 16.73
C ARG A 719 6.10 -30.79 15.99
N ASP A 720 6.15 -30.82 14.67
CA ASP A 720 5.59 -29.75 13.85
C ASP A 720 4.09 -29.62 14.12
N ARG A 721 3.61 -28.37 14.18
CA ARG A 721 2.19 -28.08 14.32
C ARG A 721 1.44 -28.74 13.15
N PRO A 722 0.29 -29.38 13.40
CA PRO A 722 -0.47 -30.00 12.33
C PRO A 722 -0.92 -28.93 11.31
N VAL A 723 -0.45 -29.05 10.07
CA VAL A 723 -0.83 -28.17 8.96
C VAL A 723 -2.28 -28.47 8.59
N LEU A 724 -3.23 -27.74 9.18
CA LEU A 724 -4.62 -27.78 8.79
C LEU A 724 -4.84 -26.72 7.70
N ARG A 725 -5.37 -27.12 6.55
CA ARG A 725 -5.83 -26.17 5.52
C ARG A 725 -7.10 -25.46 6.03
N VAL A 726 -6.90 -24.36 6.73
CA VAL A 726 -7.96 -23.48 7.22
C VAL A 726 -8.16 -22.36 6.21
N ASN A 727 -9.29 -22.36 5.51
CA ASN A 727 -9.49 -21.50 4.34
C ASN A 727 -10.12 -20.16 4.74
N LEU A 728 -9.47 -19.36 5.59
CA LEU A 728 -10.12 -18.24 6.28
C LEU A 728 -9.15 -17.07 6.52
N GLY A 729 -9.52 -15.87 6.08
CA GLY A 729 -8.83 -14.66 6.51
C GLY A 729 -9.20 -14.34 7.95
N GLY A 730 -8.23 -14.02 8.81
CA GLY A 730 -8.47 -13.55 10.18
C GLY A 730 -8.72 -14.66 11.23
N VAL A 731 -8.11 -15.83 11.07
CA VAL A 731 -8.15 -16.92 12.07
C VAL A 731 -6.83 -16.98 12.78
N THR A 732 -6.87 -16.96 14.11
CA THR A 732 -5.71 -17.29 14.92
C THR A 732 -5.97 -18.64 15.58
N VAL A 733 -5.13 -19.63 15.27
CA VAL A 733 -5.26 -21.00 15.79
C VAL A 733 -4.46 -21.10 17.08
N THR A 734 -5.10 -21.53 18.16
CA THR A 734 -4.47 -21.77 19.47
C THR A 734 -4.75 -23.19 19.94
N TYR A 735 -3.85 -23.77 20.73
CA TYR A 735 -4.17 -25.01 21.46
C TYR A 735 -5.15 -24.74 22.62
N ALA A 736 -5.79 -25.80 23.14
CA ALA A 736 -6.80 -25.68 24.20
C ALA A 736 -6.30 -24.92 25.45
N ASP A 737 -5.01 -25.01 25.71
CA ASP A 737 -4.26 -24.43 26.83
C ASP A 737 -3.47 -23.16 26.48
N GLU A 738 -3.43 -22.76 25.20
CA GLU A 738 -2.83 -21.48 24.78
C GLU A 738 -3.85 -20.34 24.89
N ASN A 739 -3.36 -19.17 25.28
CA ASN A 739 -4.10 -17.92 25.24
C ASN A 739 -3.33 -16.93 24.35
N LEU A 740 -4.06 -16.11 23.60
CA LEU A 740 -3.48 -15.01 22.85
C LEU A 740 -3.28 -13.83 23.78
N ASP A 741 -2.02 -13.46 23.97
CA ASP A 741 -1.62 -12.24 24.64
C ASP A 741 -0.99 -11.29 23.60
N THR A 742 -1.06 -9.98 23.84
CA THR A 742 -0.28 -9.01 23.04
C THR A 742 1.19 -9.38 23.12
N LEU A 743 1.85 -9.52 21.96
CA LEU A 743 3.28 -9.82 21.87
C LEU A 743 4.08 -8.88 22.77
N ALA A 744 4.53 -9.41 23.91
CA ALA A 744 5.51 -8.72 24.73
C ALA A 744 6.77 -8.60 23.90
N ILE A 745 7.30 -7.38 23.75
CA ILE A 745 8.57 -7.15 23.08
C ILE A 745 9.61 -8.07 23.76
N PRO A 746 10.28 -8.97 23.02
CA PRO A 746 11.18 -9.94 23.63
C PRO A 746 12.26 -9.23 24.44
N GLN A 747 12.33 -9.51 25.74
CA GLN A 747 13.39 -8.97 26.59
C GLN A 747 14.71 -9.67 26.24
N GLY A 748 15.71 -8.89 25.83
CA GLY A 748 17.05 -9.40 25.50
C GLY A 748 17.43 -9.39 24.02
N LEU A 749 16.56 -8.93 23.11
CA LEU A 749 17.03 -8.54 21.77
C LEU A 749 17.84 -7.24 21.88
N PRO A 750 19.01 -7.12 21.24
CA PRO A 750 19.70 -5.84 21.15
C PRO A 750 18.74 -4.84 20.50
N ASP A 751 18.56 -3.70 21.14
CA ASP A 751 17.67 -2.65 20.67
C ASP A 751 18.05 -2.31 19.21
N ALA A 752 17.08 -2.41 18.30
CA ALA A 752 17.30 -2.11 16.88
C ALA A 752 17.84 -0.68 16.70
N THR A 753 17.50 0.23 17.63
CA THR A 753 18.02 1.59 17.70
C THR A 753 19.52 1.61 18.00
N MET A 754 20.01 0.72 18.88
CA MET A 754 21.44 0.59 19.19
C MET A 754 22.23 -0.01 18.02
N LEU A 755 21.68 -1.02 17.35
CA LEU A 755 22.32 -1.62 16.17
C LEU A 755 22.38 -0.63 15.00
N LEU A 756 21.31 0.14 14.79
CA LEU A 756 21.31 1.23 13.81
C LEU A 756 22.35 2.29 14.16
N ALA A 757 22.45 2.69 15.43
CA ALA A 757 23.46 3.66 15.88
C ALA A 757 24.89 3.14 15.71
N GLN A 758 25.14 1.84 15.91
CA GLN A 758 26.45 1.24 15.68
C GLN A 758 26.80 1.21 14.19
N SER A 759 25.86 0.80 13.33
CA SER A 759 26.06 0.86 11.87
C SER A 759 26.30 2.30 11.41
N ASP A 760 25.56 3.26 11.97
CA ASP A 760 25.71 4.68 11.70
C ASP A 760 27.11 5.20 12.05
N ASP A 761 27.63 4.84 13.24
CA ASP A 761 28.98 5.23 13.68
C ASP A 761 30.07 4.61 12.78
N ILE A 762 29.93 3.35 12.36
CA ILE A 762 30.88 2.71 11.43
C ILE A 762 30.86 3.41 10.08
N ILE A 763 29.67 3.66 9.51
CA ILE A 763 29.51 4.41 8.25
C ILE A 763 30.17 5.77 8.40
N GLN A 764 29.88 6.49 9.48
CA GLN A 764 30.37 7.82 9.72
C GLN A 764 31.91 7.89 9.84
N ARG A 765 32.54 6.95 10.56
CA ARG A 765 34.00 6.89 10.66
C ARG A 765 34.67 6.52 9.33
N ALA A 766 34.03 5.65 8.55
CA ALA A 766 34.59 5.16 7.29
C ALA A 766 34.44 6.19 6.16
N THR A 767 33.28 6.84 6.04
CA THR A 767 32.93 7.70 4.89
C THR A 767 32.99 9.19 5.19
N LEU A 768 33.04 9.57 6.47
CA LEU A 768 33.07 10.96 6.95
C LEU A 768 31.85 11.77 6.46
N GLU A 769 30.68 11.14 6.43
CA GLU A 769 29.43 11.70 5.93
C GLU A 769 29.14 13.10 6.52
N ASP A 770 29.25 13.29 7.84
CA ASP A 770 29.06 14.62 8.45
C ASP A 770 29.89 15.75 7.80
N VAL A 771 31.12 15.46 7.38
CA VAL A 771 32.01 16.43 6.71
C VAL A 771 31.55 16.64 5.27
N LEU A 772 31.21 15.56 4.56
CA LEU A 772 30.73 15.61 3.18
C LEU A 772 29.39 16.37 3.04
N PHE A 773 28.51 16.24 4.03
CA PHE A 773 27.17 16.84 4.04
C PHE A 773 27.13 18.20 4.76
N GLY A 774 28.26 18.71 5.24
CA GLY A 774 28.32 20.00 5.94
C GLY A 774 27.52 20.03 7.25
N ARG A 775 27.19 18.86 7.84
CA ARG A 775 26.39 18.73 9.06
C ARG A 775 27.16 19.08 10.33
N VAL A 776 28.36 19.63 10.22
CA VAL A 776 29.22 19.98 11.36
C VAL A 776 28.76 21.24 12.10
N GLN A 777 27.52 21.68 11.91
CA GLN A 777 26.93 22.81 12.63
C GLN A 777 26.15 22.30 13.86
N GLY A 778 26.78 22.40 15.05
CA GLY A 778 26.12 22.21 16.33
C GLY A 778 26.99 21.49 17.38
N ALA A 779 27.33 22.21 18.46
CA ALA A 779 27.88 21.75 19.74
C ALA A 779 29.17 20.88 19.80
N ALA A 780 29.74 20.42 18.67
CA ALA A 780 31.02 19.71 18.68
C ALA A 780 32.21 20.69 18.81
N PRO A 781 33.21 20.43 19.68
CA PRO A 781 34.40 21.27 19.82
C PRO A 781 35.13 21.46 18.47
N ALA A 782 35.53 22.69 18.14
CA ALA A 782 36.18 23.04 16.86
C ALA A 782 37.40 22.15 16.51
N TYR A 783 38.09 21.62 17.53
CA TYR A 783 39.18 20.67 17.37
C TYR A 783 38.75 19.35 16.70
N GLN A 784 37.60 18.78 17.09
CA GLN A 784 37.10 17.53 16.51
C GLN A 784 36.66 17.72 15.06
N VAL A 785 36.13 18.90 14.73
CA VAL A 785 35.77 19.28 13.36
C VAL A 785 37.02 19.36 12.48
N ASN A 786 38.06 20.06 12.94
CA ASN A 786 39.33 20.17 12.22
C ASN A 786 40.01 18.81 12.03
N LEU A 787 39.98 17.93 13.04
CA LEU A 787 40.51 16.58 12.92
C LEU A 787 39.80 15.80 11.80
N ARG A 788 38.46 15.82 11.77
CA ARG A 788 37.66 15.12 10.75
C ARG A 788 37.88 15.71 9.35
N ILE A 789 38.01 17.04 9.22
CA ILE A 789 38.37 17.69 7.96
C ILE A 789 39.76 17.24 7.49
N ASN A 790 40.73 17.15 8.39
CA ASN A 790 42.08 16.70 8.04
C ASN A 790 42.09 15.23 7.60
N VAL A 791 41.30 14.36 8.23
CA VAL A 791 41.14 12.96 7.79
C VAL A 791 40.42 12.86 6.44
N ALA A 792 39.42 13.71 6.18
CA ALA A 792 38.78 13.78 4.86
C ALA A 792 39.77 14.23 3.78
N LYS A 793 40.57 15.26 4.07
CA LYS A 793 41.66 15.70 3.18
C LYS A 793 42.66 14.58 2.93
N SER A 794 43.10 13.83 3.94
CA SER A 794 44.06 12.75 3.74
C SER A 794 43.51 11.61 2.88
N LYS A 795 42.20 11.36 2.89
CA LYS A 795 41.54 10.35 2.05
C LYS A 795 41.28 10.83 0.61
N LEU A 796 40.87 12.08 0.42
CA LEU A 796 40.48 12.62 -0.89
C LEU A 796 41.65 13.21 -1.69
N THR A 797 42.70 13.72 -1.03
CA THR A 797 43.85 14.33 -1.70
C THR A 797 44.56 13.37 -2.66
N PRO A 798 44.85 12.11 -2.29
CA PRO A 798 45.46 11.15 -3.22
C PRO A 798 44.59 10.87 -4.45
N LEU A 799 43.26 10.82 -4.28
CA LEU A 799 42.33 10.65 -5.40
C LEU A 799 42.39 11.83 -6.37
N ALA A 800 42.37 13.06 -5.84
CA ALA A 800 42.49 14.26 -6.65
C ALA A 800 43.84 14.34 -7.38
N GLN A 801 44.94 13.96 -6.72
CA GLN A 801 46.26 13.88 -7.33
C GLN A 801 46.32 12.86 -8.46
N ASN A 802 45.80 11.65 -8.25
CA ASN A 802 45.75 10.62 -9.29
C ASN A 802 44.89 11.07 -10.48
N MET A 803 43.76 11.74 -10.21
CA MET A 803 42.91 12.34 -11.24
C MET A 803 43.67 13.39 -12.07
N ALA A 804 44.44 14.28 -11.43
CA ALA A 804 45.26 15.27 -12.12
C ALA A 804 46.34 14.63 -13.00
N ILE A 805 47.04 13.61 -12.49
CA ILE A 805 48.03 12.83 -13.25
C ILE A 805 47.37 12.14 -14.45
N GLY A 806 46.20 11.53 -14.24
CA GLY A 806 45.40 10.89 -15.27
C GLY A 806 45.03 11.84 -16.40
N ILE A 807 44.51 13.04 -16.07
CA ILE A 807 44.19 14.05 -17.08
C ILE A 807 45.43 14.51 -17.83
N THR A 808 46.56 14.68 -17.13
CA THR A 808 47.84 15.06 -17.76
C THR A 808 48.24 14.04 -18.84
N ASN A 809 48.10 12.74 -18.55
CA ASN A 809 48.35 11.68 -19.53
C ASN A 809 47.36 11.70 -20.71
N VAL A 810 46.08 12.02 -20.46
CA VAL A 810 45.06 12.17 -21.51
C VAL A 810 45.39 13.35 -22.44
N LEU A 811 45.88 14.46 -21.88
CA LEU A 811 46.30 15.63 -22.65
C LEU A 811 47.60 15.37 -23.42
N ASP A 812 48.55 14.61 -22.88
CA ASP A 812 49.73 14.16 -23.63
C ASP A 812 49.32 13.32 -24.86
N LEU A 813 48.34 12.42 -24.72
CA LEU A 813 47.78 11.67 -25.86
C LEU A 813 47.12 12.59 -26.90
N PHE A 814 46.43 13.64 -26.44
CA PHE A 814 45.85 14.65 -27.31
C PHE A 814 46.94 15.39 -28.10
N LEU A 815 47.98 15.90 -27.42
CA LEU A 815 49.10 16.58 -28.08
C LEU A 815 49.84 15.66 -29.06
N ARG A 816 50.03 14.38 -28.73
CA ARG A 816 50.61 13.37 -29.62
C ARG A 816 49.79 13.15 -30.88
N GLY A 817 48.47 13.10 -30.75
CA GLY A 817 47.61 12.99 -31.93
C GLY A 817 47.64 14.26 -32.79
N ILE A 818 47.82 15.45 -32.20
CA ILE A 818 48.01 16.70 -32.95
C ILE A 818 49.27 16.59 -33.80
N ILE A 819 50.38 16.18 -33.19
CA ILE A 819 51.66 15.95 -33.88
C ILE A 819 51.47 14.95 -35.04
N GLN A 820 50.73 13.87 -34.80
CA GLN A 820 50.46 12.86 -35.81
C GLN A 820 49.61 13.37 -36.98
N LEU A 821 48.63 14.24 -36.74
CA LEU A 821 47.81 14.83 -37.80
C LEU A 821 48.61 15.80 -38.68
N GLY A 822 49.78 16.25 -38.23
CA GLY A 822 50.71 17.03 -39.04
C GLY A 822 50.27 18.48 -39.28
N GLU A 823 49.44 19.04 -38.40
CA GLU A 823 48.92 20.40 -38.51
C GLU A 823 49.16 21.24 -37.26
N ALA A 824 49.27 22.55 -37.47
CA ALA A 824 49.10 23.57 -36.45
C ALA A 824 47.65 23.57 -35.96
N VAL A 825 47.36 22.74 -34.95
CA VAL A 825 46.05 22.66 -34.27
C VAL A 825 45.87 23.81 -33.30
#